data_AF-A0A2H1II04-F1
#
_entry.id   AF-A0A2H1II04-F1
#
_cell.length_a   1.000
_cell.length_b   1.000
_cell.length_c   1.000
_cell.angle_alpha   90.00
_cell.angle_beta   90.00
_cell.angle_gamma   90.00
#
_symmetry.space_group_name_H-M   'P 1'
#
loop_
_entity.id
_entity.type
_entity.pdbx_description
1 polymer ?
#
loop_
_entity_poly.entity_id
_entity_poly.type
_entity_poly.pdbx_seq_one_letter_code
_entity_poly.pdbx_strand_id
1 'polypeptide(L)'
;MTVNQINKMSPDPDEAVTVLLNVLSIPADLNDAMRKIRLLADHLQTIRVGSHPSSKRAPFVASYYWGLEGPKRWPVAWPKSTEYVEYCTGISDYEDQGDRYADLYQFAMNLDGDPLRFEQVAGWWADERPVIIDEVLCDRAALREGAKKESDDPALYLVNARALVGVAQHIGSSLESVVSEATGRTLKARKPALKWDETWPRGDFWVDWRVPGAYGLAVRIWLNGRGVAIGLRPYPDAESQATDRALATIDSLPVPGYEVLAGGASRNGQDVGFYGGGTGEVIYARWFDRTKFASLHLPTEILKAANELAPLMAKLNGEVETAEIDHELTDKVAEFVSSTGYPTPGHEQDKADRRDFAKLLDPDELAIADPTDIRRIWNSGRYGSTGPMSTLNTSIRDADDAEHRRIIETFSYICWGDEPPAKRIDRVLEDSVLRVRGLGESVIMKLLAITHPEQFITVYPYGGPKGKLKMLKLLDLPTPNSDSRGQSQVESNDSLRSYLDRYFPGDPLAAGVFLYWLAERDVEPVTEPDVDPLDELADELLVDREFVADVVALLEDKKQVVFYGPPGTGKTYFARKLAETLVNDTERRPIVQFHPSTSYEDFFEGYRPDTDANGTMIYRLQKGPLAELAARSNEAPGRRHLMIIDEINRANLPKVLGELLFLLEYRDTPVRTLYRPDDPFELSKDIWFIGTMNTADRSVALIDAALRRRFHFVPFFPNQGPMRDLLDRWLRREGEPAWVGELVAQVNDELERALGGPHLQLGPSHFMKHALDQEAVRRIWQYDIEPFIEDQFFGDATQIEYFRFPKVWNRFKYLAEESIDETQDSDERED
;
A
#
# COMPACT_ATOMS: atom_id res chain seq x y z
N MET A 1 11.25 16.94 20.11
CA MET A 1 12.47 16.40 19.48
C MET A 1 13.67 17.34 19.63
N THR A 2 13.62 18.59 19.16
CA THR A 2 14.76 19.55 19.26
C THR A 2 15.18 19.89 20.69
N VAL A 3 14.25 20.03 21.64
CA VAL A 3 14.61 20.20 23.07
C VAL A 3 15.40 18.99 23.62
N ASN A 4 15.07 17.77 23.18
CA ASN A 4 15.83 16.58 23.54
C ASN A 4 17.22 16.55 22.89
N GLN A 5 17.38 17.08 21.67
CA GLN A 5 18.69 17.24 21.03
C GLN A 5 19.55 18.23 21.81
N ILE A 6 18.99 19.37 22.19
CA ILE A 6 19.69 20.36 23.03
C ILE A 6 20.16 19.70 24.32
N ASN A 7 19.31 18.91 24.98
CA ASN A 7 19.68 18.20 26.20
C ASN A 7 20.77 17.12 26.00
N LYS A 8 20.74 16.39 24.88
CA LYS A 8 21.70 15.29 24.61
C LYS A 8 23.04 15.79 24.07
N MET A 9 23.04 16.86 23.29
CA MET A 9 24.21 17.34 22.53
C MET A 9 24.91 18.52 23.18
N SER A 10 24.28 19.19 24.17
CA SER A 10 24.96 20.27 24.89
C SER A 10 26.07 19.72 25.79
N PRO A 11 27.31 20.21 25.65
CA PRO A 11 28.42 19.78 26.51
C PRO A 11 28.26 20.27 27.96
N ASP A 12 27.51 21.35 28.18
CA ASP A 12 27.13 21.88 29.49
C ASP A 12 25.59 21.87 29.66
N PRO A 13 25.04 20.98 30.51
CA PRO A 13 23.61 20.91 30.79
C PRO A 13 23.05 22.18 31.47
N ASP A 14 23.83 22.87 32.30
CA ASP A 14 23.37 24.05 33.04
C ASP A 14 23.26 25.26 32.10
N GLU A 15 24.19 25.38 31.14
CA GLU A 15 24.09 26.36 30.05
C GLU A 15 22.84 26.11 29.19
N ALA A 16 22.61 24.86 28.80
CA ALA A 16 21.45 24.47 27.99
C ALA A 16 20.12 24.79 28.70
N VAL A 17 20.01 24.49 30.00
CA VAL A 17 18.84 24.83 30.81
C VAL A 17 18.64 26.34 30.90
N THR A 18 19.73 27.11 31.09
CA THR A 18 19.68 28.57 31.16
C THR A 18 19.19 29.19 29.86
N VAL A 19 19.72 28.72 28.72
CA VAL A 19 19.28 29.16 27.38
C VAL A 19 17.81 28.82 27.15
N LEU A 20 17.38 27.59 27.46
CA LEU A 20 16.00 27.16 27.27
C LEU A 20 15.02 27.94 28.15
N LEU A 21 15.31 28.14 29.44
CA LEU A 21 14.45 28.92 30.33
C LEU A 21 14.28 30.37 29.85
N ASN A 22 15.35 30.96 29.30
CA ASN A 22 15.28 32.30 28.72
C ASN A 22 14.45 32.30 27.43
N VAL A 23 14.78 31.43 26.47
CA VAL A 23 14.19 31.47 25.13
C VAL A 23 12.72 31.05 25.14
N LEU A 24 12.34 30.06 25.92
CA LEU A 24 10.97 29.51 25.91
C LEU A 24 9.96 30.41 26.62
N SER A 25 10.39 31.36 27.45
CA SER A 25 9.50 32.33 28.09
C SER A 25 8.99 33.37 27.10
N ILE A 26 7.72 33.81 27.25
CA ILE A 26 7.11 34.83 26.38
C ILE A 26 8.03 36.06 26.22
N PRO A 27 8.29 36.54 24.99
CA PRO A 27 9.02 37.77 24.76
C PRO A 27 8.20 39.02 25.08
N ALA A 28 8.87 40.08 25.52
CA ALA A 28 8.21 41.35 25.86
C ALA A 28 7.71 42.11 24.62
N ASP A 29 8.51 42.09 23.55
CA ASP A 29 8.28 42.76 22.26
C ASP A 29 9.02 42.02 21.14
N LEU A 30 8.90 42.51 19.90
CA LEU A 30 9.50 41.87 18.73
C LEU A 30 11.03 41.82 18.81
N ASN A 31 11.68 42.86 19.36
CA ASN A 31 13.14 42.89 19.49
C ASN A 31 13.61 41.82 20.48
N ASP A 32 12.88 41.64 21.58
CA ASP A 32 13.14 40.56 22.53
C ASP A 32 12.93 39.18 21.89
N ALA A 33 11.87 39.01 21.09
CA ALA A 33 11.62 37.76 20.36
C ALA A 33 12.77 37.42 19.39
N MET A 34 13.22 38.40 18.59
CA MET A 34 14.35 38.25 17.67
C MET A 34 15.63 37.88 18.42
N ARG A 35 15.91 38.55 19.54
CA ARG A 35 17.08 38.26 20.40
C ARG A 35 17.03 36.84 20.95
N LYS A 36 15.88 36.39 21.43
CA LYS A 36 15.72 35.02 21.96
C LYS A 36 15.89 33.96 20.88
N ILE A 37 15.37 34.21 19.67
CA ILE A 37 15.58 33.28 18.53
C ILE A 37 17.04 33.25 18.10
N ARG A 38 17.71 34.40 18.02
CA ARG A 38 19.16 34.47 17.75
C ARG A 38 19.95 33.68 18.77
N LEU A 39 19.68 33.89 20.06
CA LEU A 39 20.32 33.15 21.15
C LEU A 39 20.15 31.63 21.01
N LEU A 40 18.95 31.17 20.66
CA LEU A 40 18.72 29.75 20.43
C LEU A 40 19.39 29.26 19.15
N ALA A 41 19.34 30.03 18.07
CA ALA A 41 19.98 29.68 16.81
C ALA A 41 21.50 29.55 16.97
N ASP A 42 22.13 30.47 17.71
CA ASP A 42 23.55 30.43 18.04
C ASP A 42 23.88 29.22 18.92
N HIS A 43 23.09 28.95 19.97
CA HIS A 43 23.27 27.75 20.80
C HIS A 43 23.11 26.46 20.00
N LEU A 44 22.17 26.41 19.05
CA LEU A 44 22.02 25.26 18.16
C LEU A 44 23.24 25.09 17.24
N GLN A 45 23.89 26.18 16.81
CA GLN A 45 25.14 26.11 16.03
C GLN A 45 26.32 25.64 16.87
N THR A 46 26.42 26.02 18.14
CA THR A 46 27.55 25.61 19.00
C THR A 46 27.52 24.12 19.31
N ILE A 47 26.33 23.52 19.42
CA ILE A 47 26.15 22.08 19.68
C ILE A 47 25.99 21.25 18.39
N ARG A 48 26.16 21.88 17.22
CA ARG A 48 25.97 21.25 15.91
C ARG A 48 27.06 20.23 15.59
N VAL A 49 26.65 19.03 15.21
CA VAL A 49 27.49 17.97 14.66
C VAL A 49 27.00 17.66 13.25
N GLY A 50 27.81 18.00 12.24
CA GLY A 50 27.42 17.91 10.82
C GLY A 50 26.33 18.92 10.47
N SER A 51 25.19 18.46 9.95
CA SER A 51 24.06 19.34 9.61
C SER A 51 23.07 19.60 10.76
N HIS A 52 23.24 18.96 11.92
CA HIS A 52 22.23 18.94 13.00
C HIS A 52 22.78 19.24 14.41
N PRO A 53 22.00 19.86 15.29
CA PRO A 53 20.66 20.42 15.03
C PRO A 53 20.75 21.69 14.16
N SER A 54 19.80 21.84 13.23
CA SER A 54 19.78 22.98 12.33
C SER A 54 19.31 24.24 13.07
N SER A 55 20.08 25.32 12.98
CA SER A 55 19.69 26.63 13.53
C SER A 55 18.37 27.14 12.95
N LYS A 56 17.99 26.68 11.74
CA LYS A 56 16.71 26.99 11.09
C LYS A 56 15.48 26.53 11.88
N ARG A 57 15.65 25.67 12.90
CA ARG A 57 14.57 25.23 13.80
C ARG A 57 14.31 26.18 14.97
N ALA A 58 15.22 27.11 15.26
CA ALA A 58 15.08 28.02 16.40
C ALA A 58 13.77 28.84 16.39
N PRO A 59 13.31 29.42 15.25
CA PRO A 59 12.04 30.14 15.22
C PRO A 59 10.85 29.28 15.65
N PHE A 60 10.74 28.06 15.13
CA PHE A 60 9.64 27.15 15.46
C PHE A 60 9.65 26.76 16.94
N VAL A 61 10.81 26.32 17.46
CA VAL A 61 10.92 25.85 18.84
C VAL A 61 10.58 26.95 19.83
N ALA A 62 11.09 28.17 19.65
CA ALA A 62 10.82 29.27 20.56
C ALA A 62 9.35 29.73 20.45
N SER A 63 8.89 30.00 19.24
CA SER A 63 7.55 30.54 19.00
C SER A 63 6.41 29.59 19.34
N TYR A 64 6.63 28.27 19.28
CA TYR A 64 5.62 27.29 19.70
C TYR A 64 5.18 27.50 21.16
N TYR A 65 6.13 27.70 22.07
CA TYR A 65 5.82 27.95 23.48
C TYR A 65 5.19 29.33 23.69
N TRP A 66 5.66 30.35 22.95
CA TRP A 66 5.08 31.68 23.01
C TRP A 66 3.65 31.72 22.49
N GLY A 67 3.32 30.93 21.47
CA GLY A 67 1.97 30.77 20.94
C GLY A 67 1.04 30.04 21.89
N LEU A 68 1.54 29.07 22.67
CA LEU A 68 0.75 28.39 23.71
C LEU A 68 0.33 29.34 24.83
N GLU A 69 1.26 30.19 25.30
CA GLU A 69 0.98 31.13 26.40
C GLU A 69 0.35 32.46 25.91
N GLY A 70 0.62 32.86 24.65
CA GLY A 70 0.20 34.13 24.06
C GLY A 70 -0.37 34.00 22.63
N PRO A 71 -1.41 33.19 22.40
CA PRO A 71 -1.87 32.78 21.06
C PRO A 71 -2.39 33.93 20.20
N LYS A 72 -2.82 35.05 20.80
CA LYS A 72 -3.30 36.23 20.08
C LYS A 72 -2.21 37.22 19.69
N ARG A 73 -0.97 37.00 20.14
CA ARG A 73 0.12 37.96 19.97
C ARG A 73 1.31 37.36 19.23
N TRP A 74 1.60 36.07 19.45
CA TRP A 74 2.80 35.44 18.92
C TRP A 74 2.44 34.34 17.91
N PRO A 75 2.58 34.60 16.60
CA PRO A 75 2.40 33.56 15.59
C PRO A 75 3.49 32.51 15.74
N VAL A 76 3.09 31.25 15.62
CA VAL A 76 4.01 30.13 15.62
C VAL A 76 4.61 29.98 14.22
N ALA A 77 5.94 29.88 14.17
CA ALA A 77 6.69 29.64 12.95
C ALA A 77 6.57 28.17 12.52
N TRP A 78 5.35 27.69 12.29
CA TRP A 78 5.10 26.39 11.68
C TRP A 78 5.80 26.30 10.31
N PRO A 79 6.22 25.10 9.87
CA PRO A 79 6.72 24.91 8.51
C PRO A 79 5.75 25.47 7.46
N LYS A 80 4.46 25.13 7.58
CA LYS A 80 3.38 25.63 6.71
C LYS A 80 3.26 27.16 6.73
N SER A 81 3.34 27.79 7.90
CA SER A 81 3.33 29.25 8.04
C SER A 81 4.52 29.90 7.36
N THR A 82 5.69 29.26 7.46
CA THR A 82 6.92 29.78 6.85
C THR A 82 6.90 29.63 5.33
N GLU A 83 6.42 28.49 4.82
CA GLU A 83 6.20 28.27 3.38
C GLU A 83 5.19 29.28 2.81
N TYR A 84 4.13 29.60 3.55
CA TYR A 84 3.15 30.60 3.12
C TYR A 84 3.74 32.02 3.07
N VAL A 85 4.55 32.40 4.06
CA VAL A 85 5.27 33.68 4.03
C VAL A 85 6.29 33.72 2.89
N GLU A 86 7.01 32.63 2.65
CA GLU A 86 7.93 32.50 1.51
C GLU A 86 7.19 32.64 0.18
N TYR A 87 6.01 32.04 0.04
CA TYR A 87 5.16 32.21 -1.14
C TYR A 87 4.77 33.68 -1.36
N CYS A 88 4.32 34.37 -0.31
CA CYS A 88 3.87 35.76 -0.42
C CYS A 88 5.01 36.77 -0.62
N THR A 89 6.19 36.51 -0.06
CA THR A 89 7.32 37.46 -0.03
C THR A 89 8.41 37.12 -1.05
N GLY A 90 8.51 35.86 -1.45
CA GLY A 90 9.61 35.32 -2.25
C GLY A 90 10.94 35.22 -1.50
N ILE A 91 10.95 35.39 -0.16
CA ILE A 91 12.17 35.33 0.66
C ILE A 91 12.25 33.93 1.30
N SER A 92 13.16 33.11 0.79
CA SER A 92 13.38 31.73 1.23
C SER A 92 14.64 31.56 2.10
N ASP A 93 15.64 32.42 1.89
CA ASP A 93 16.94 32.33 2.55
C ASP A 93 17.14 33.48 3.55
N TYR A 94 17.33 33.10 4.81
CA TYR A 94 17.62 34.01 5.91
C TYR A 94 18.93 33.58 6.57
N GLU A 95 19.92 34.49 6.57
CA GLU A 95 21.15 34.31 7.35
C GLU A 95 20.84 34.38 8.85
N ASP A 96 20.01 35.34 9.26
CA ASP A 96 19.60 35.55 10.65
C ASP A 96 18.19 35.00 10.90
N GLN A 97 18.08 34.05 11.83
CA GLN A 97 16.80 33.43 12.18
C GLN A 97 15.87 34.36 12.98
N GLY A 98 16.41 35.37 13.66
CA GLY A 98 15.62 36.42 14.30
C GLY A 98 14.89 37.26 13.25
N ASP A 99 15.58 37.63 12.17
CA ASP A 99 14.98 38.39 11.06
C ASP A 99 13.92 37.55 10.34
N ARG A 100 14.18 36.24 10.14
CA ARG A 100 13.19 35.29 9.62
C ARG A 100 11.88 35.30 10.42
N TYR A 101 11.98 35.31 11.74
CA TYR A 101 10.79 35.37 12.59
C TYR A 101 10.15 36.75 12.60
N ALA A 102 10.95 37.82 12.49
CA ALA A 102 10.43 39.17 12.40
C ALA A 102 9.56 39.35 11.15
N ASP A 103 9.99 38.81 10.01
CA ASP A 103 9.20 38.85 8.78
C ASP A 103 7.90 38.05 8.90
N LEU A 104 7.94 36.85 9.50
CA LEU A 104 6.72 36.08 9.81
C LEU A 104 5.78 36.86 10.73
N TYR A 105 6.31 37.46 11.80
CA TYR A 105 5.55 38.26 12.76
C TYR A 105 4.89 39.47 12.07
N GLN A 106 5.67 40.26 11.34
CA GLN A 106 5.21 41.43 10.61
C GLN A 106 4.15 41.03 9.58
N PHE A 107 4.38 39.94 8.85
CA PHE A 107 3.42 39.46 7.86
C PHE A 107 2.09 39.07 8.51
N ALA A 108 2.12 38.26 9.57
CA ALA A 108 0.91 37.87 10.31
C ALA A 108 0.16 39.09 10.88
N MET A 109 0.89 40.08 11.40
CA MET A 109 0.30 41.31 11.96
C MET A 109 -0.27 42.25 10.90
N ASN A 110 0.38 42.36 9.74
CA ASN A 110 -0.04 43.25 8.66
C ASN A 110 -1.21 42.70 7.84
N LEU A 111 -1.48 41.40 7.91
CA LEU A 111 -2.58 40.77 7.18
C LEU A 111 -3.95 41.20 7.75
N ASP A 112 -4.24 40.80 8.99
CA ASP A 112 -5.45 41.19 9.72
C ASP A 112 -5.23 41.33 11.24
N GLY A 113 -3.99 41.19 11.71
CA GLY A 113 -3.63 41.30 13.12
C GLY A 113 -3.99 40.08 13.98
N ASP A 114 -4.43 38.96 13.37
CA ASP A 114 -4.82 37.74 14.08
C ASP A 114 -3.86 36.56 13.75
N PRO A 115 -2.92 36.22 14.65
CA PRO A 115 -1.98 35.11 14.45
C PRO A 115 -2.66 33.77 14.22
N LEU A 116 -3.75 33.49 14.94
CA LEU A 116 -4.46 32.21 14.84
C LEU A 116 -5.09 32.06 13.47
N ARG A 117 -5.70 33.13 12.97
CA ARG A 117 -6.27 33.14 11.62
C ARG A 117 -5.20 33.04 10.55
N PHE A 118 -4.08 33.73 10.70
CA PHE A 118 -2.92 33.58 9.83
C PHE A 118 -2.46 32.11 9.77
N GLU A 119 -2.32 31.44 10.91
CA GLU A 119 -1.92 30.02 10.97
C GLU A 119 -2.95 29.10 10.31
N GLN A 120 -4.25 29.37 10.48
CA GLN A 120 -5.32 28.63 9.80
C GLN A 120 -5.27 28.80 8.28
N VAL A 121 -5.03 30.03 7.81
CA VAL A 121 -4.89 30.34 6.38
C VAL A 121 -3.65 29.66 5.80
N ALA A 122 -2.51 29.73 6.48
CA ALA A 122 -1.31 29.03 6.05
C ALA A 122 -1.49 27.50 6.06
N GLY A 123 -2.21 26.97 7.04
CA GLY A 123 -2.62 25.57 7.11
C GLY A 123 -3.42 25.15 5.89
N TRP A 124 -4.51 25.87 5.63
CA TRP A 124 -5.37 25.67 4.46
C TRP A 124 -4.60 25.80 3.14
N TRP A 125 -3.71 26.80 3.03
CA TRP A 125 -2.89 27.01 1.85
C TRP A 125 -1.99 25.81 1.54
N ALA A 126 -1.32 25.27 2.57
CA ALA A 126 -0.43 24.12 2.43
C ALA A 126 -1.18 22.83 2.05
N ASP A 127 -2.41 22.67 2.54
CA ASP A 127 -3.23 21.48 2.30
C ASP A 127 -3.95 21.53 0.94
N GLU A 128 -4.54 22.67 0.57
CA GLU A 128 -5.29 22.82 -0.68
C GLU A 128 -4.40 23.16 -1.89
N ARG A 129 -3.20 23.70 -1.66
CA ARG A 129 -2.25 24.15 -2.70
C ARG A 129 -2.91 24.91 -3.86
N PRO A 130 -3.65 25.99 -3.58
CA PRO A 130 -4.40 26.69 -4.60
C PRO A 130 -3.47 27.27 -5.67
N VAL A 131 -3.87 27.14 -6.95
CA VAL A 131 -3.12 27.64 -8.10
C VAL A 131 -3.88 28.79 -8.73
N ILE A 132 -3.40 30.01 -8.47
CA ILE A 132 -4.09 31.26 -8.80
C ILE A 132 -3.11 32.22 -9.47
N ILE A 133 -3.60 33.01 -10.43
CA ILE A 133 -2.94 34.22 -10.94
C ILE A 133 -3.89 35.41 -10.86
N ASP A 134 -3.34 36.60 -10.74
CA ASP A 134 -4.11 37.86 -10.65
C ASP A 134 -3.43 38.99 -11.45
N GLU A 135 -4.10 40.14 -11.50
CA GLU A 135 -3.59 41.31 -12.19
C GLU A 135 -2.32 41.90 -11.55
N VAL A 136 -2.12 41.67 -10.24
CA VAL A 136 -0.94 42.15 -9.51
C VAL A 136 0.32 41.43 -10.02
N LEU A 137 0.22 40.15 -10.37
CA LEU A 137 1.32 39.43 -11.02
C LEU A 137 1.67 39.99 -12.39
N CYS A 138 0.67 40.41 -13.18
CA CYS A 138 0.91 41.12 -14.44
C CYS A 138 1.61 42.44 -14.19
N ASP A 139 1.19 43.23 -13.20
CA ASP A 139 1.84 44.50 -12.89
C ASP A 139 3.29 44.29 -12.41
N ARG A 140 3.55 43.24 -11.62
CA ARG A 140 4.91 42.83 -11.22
C ARG A 140 5.77 42.42 -12.41
N ALA A 141 5.21 41.68 -13.37
CA ALA A 141 5.90 41.30 -14.59
C ALA A 141 6.15 42.52 -15.52
N ALA A 142 5.20 43.47 -15.57
CA ALA A 142 5.26 44.69 -16.36
C ALA A 142 6.37 45.64 -15.90
N LEU A 143 6.75 45.62 -14.62
CA LEU A 143 7.85 46.45 -14.11
C LEU A 143 9.15 46.22 -14.88
N ARG A 144 9.40 45.00 -15.35
CA ARG A 144 10.52 44.69 -16.24
C ARG A 144 10.48 45.46 -17.56
N GLU A 145 9.30 45.65 -18.13
CA GLU A 145 9.11 46.38 -19.39
C GLU A 145 9.55 47.86 -19.26
N GLY A 146 9.47 48.40 -18.03
CA GLY A 146 9.83 49.78 -17.68
C GLY A 146 11.27 50.01 -17.21
N ALA A 147 12.08 48.95 -17.00
CA ALA A 147 13.36 48.96 -16.28
C ALA A 147 14.55 49.66 -16.96
N LYS A 148 14.30 50.70 -17.77
CA LYS A 148 15.33 51.50 -18.46
C LYS A 148 15.49 52.92 -17.89
N LYS A 149 14.91 53.23 -16.73
CA LYS A 149 15.00 54.58 -16.12
C LYS A 149 16.11 54.62 -15.07
N GLU A 150 17.03 55.57 -15.19
CA GLU A 150 18.15 55.81 -14.26
C GLU A 150 17.72 56.11 -12.80
N SER A 151 16.42 56.29 -12.53
CA SER A 151 15.86 56.67 -11.24
C SER A 151 15.28 55.52 -10.40
N ASP A 152 15.25 54.29 -10.92
CA ASP A 152 14.51 53.21 -10.27
C ASP A 152 15.36 52.45 -9.24
N ASP A 153 14.76 52.07 -8.11
CA ASP A 153 15.42 51.35 -7.01
C ASP A 153 15.66 49.86 -7.38
N PRO A 154 16.92 49.41 -7.50
CA PRO A 154 17.25 48.00 -7.79
C PRO A 154 16.65 47.01 -6.79
N ALA A 155 16.44 47.42 -5.52
CA ALA A 155 15.86 46.56 -4.50
C ALA A 155 14.40 46.20 -4.81
N LEU A 156 13.62 47.13 -5.37
CA LEU A 156 12.22 46.90 -5.74
C LEU A 156 12.08 45.80 -6.80
N TYR A 157 12.95 45.82 -7.80
CA TYR A 157 12.96 44.82 -8.87
C TYR A 157 13.37 43.43 -8.38
N LEU A 158 14.35 43.34 -7.46
CA LEU A 158 14.73 42.08 -6.84
C LEU A 158 13.57 41.47 -6.03
N VAL A 159 12.84 42.28 -5.27
CA VAL A 159 11.64 41.85 -4.53
C VAL A 159 10.57 41.32 -5.47
N ASN A 160 10.34 41.99 -6.60
CA ASN A 160 9.36 41.54 -7.59
C ASN A 160 9.77 40.23 -8.29
N ALA A 161 11.04 40.09 -8.67
CA ALA A 161 11.54 38.85 -9.26
C ALA A 161 11.40 37.67 -8.30
N ARG A 162 11.74 37.87 -7.01
CA ARG A 162 11.55 36.86 -5.97
C ARG A 162 10.10 36.41 -5.83
N ALA A 163 9.15 37.36 -5.79
CA ALA A 163 7.72 37.04 -5.72
C ALA A 163 7.24 36.24 -6.94
N LEU A 164 7.63 36.65 -8.17
CA LEU A 164 7.26 35.92 -9.38
C LEU A 164 7.82 34.49 -9.41
N VAL A 165 9.07 34.30 -8.99
CA VAL A 165 9.72 32.98 -8.90
C VAL A 165 9.04 32.10 -7.84
N GLY A 166 8.66 32.67 -6.69
CA GLY A 166 7.95 31.96 -5.63
C GLY A 166 6.59 31.44 -6.11
N VAL A 167 5.82 32.28 -6.80
CA VAL A 167 4.54 31.86 -7.39
C VAL A 167 4.75 30.81 -8.49
N ALA A 168 5.73 31.00 -9.37
CA ALA A 168 6.06 30.01 -10.42
C ALA A 168 6.45 28.65 -9.83
N GLN A 169 7.23 28.65 -8.74
CA GLN A 169 7.60 27.43 -8.02
C GLN A 169 6.38 26.70 -7.47
N HIS A 170 5.47 27.43 -6.82
CA HIS A 170 4.24 26.88 -6.25
C HIS A 170 3.33 26.28 -7.32
N ILE A 171 3.12 26.98 -8.44
CA ILE A 171 2.31 26.47 -9.56
C ILE A 171 2.94 25.20 -10.15
N GLY A 172 4.26 25.23 -10.39
CA GLY A 172 4.98 24.10 -10.97
C GLY A 172 4.88 22.84 -10.11
N SER A 173 5.18 22.95 -8.82
CA SER A 173 5.15 21.79 -7.90
C SER A 173 3.74 21.29 -7.63
N SER A 174 2.73 22.16 -7.63
CA SER A 174 1.34 21.79 -7.35
C SER A 174 0.67 21.03 -8.50
N LEU A 175 1.09 21.27 -9.75
CA LEU A 175 0.48 20.65 -10.93
C LEU A 175 1.35 19.59 -11.62
N GLU A 176 2.56 19.30 -11.13
CA GLU A 176 3.51 18.41 -11.81
C GLU A 176 2.92 17.02 -12.14
N SER A 177 2.28 16.38 -11.17
CA SER A 177 1.67 15.06 -11.34
C SER A 177 0.51 15.10 -12.33
N VAL A 178 -0.40 16.05 -12.18
CA VAL A 178 -1.62 16.12 -13.00
C VAL A 178 -1.32 16.53 -14.45
N VAL A 179 -0.30 17.38 -14.66
CA VAL A 179 0.18 17.74 -16.01
C VAL A 179 0.92 16.58 -16.67
N SER A 180 1.67 15.79 -15.90
CA SER A 180 2.28 14.54 -16.40
C SER A 180 1.21 13.54 -16.83
N GLU A 181 0.16 13.38 -16.02
CA GLU A 181 -0.99 12.53 -16.34
C GLU A 181 -1.71 12.98 -17.61
N ALA A 182 -2.05 14.27 -17.71
CA ALA A 182 -2.72 14.83 -18.87
C ALA A 182 -1.90 14.74 -20.18
N THR A 183 -0.57 14.62 -20.10
CA THR A 183 0.29 14.44 -21.28
C THR A 183 0.64 12.98 -21.57
N GLY A 184 0.21 12.05 -20.71
CA GLY A 184 0.54 10.62 -20.79
C GLY A 184 2.04 10.31 -20.63
N ARG A 185 2.80 11.19 -19.94
CA ARG A 185 4.26 11.06 -19.78
C ARG A 185 4.74 11.78 -18.53
N THR A 186 5.80 11.29 -17.88
CA THR A 186 6.46 12.03 -16.79
C THR A 186 7.00 13.37 -17.29
N LEU A 187 6.54 14.46 -16.68
CA LEU A 187 7.08 15.80 -16.83
C LEU A 187 7.66 16.31 -15.51
N LYS A 188 8.68 17.16 -15.58
CA LYS A 188 9.32 17.79 -14.42
C LYS A 188 9.17 19.28 -14.45
N ALA A 189 8.59 19.84 -13.38
CA ALA A 189 8.44 21.26 -13.22
C ALA A 189 9.81 21.93 -13.11
N ARG A 190 10.03 22.94 -13.94
CA ARG A 190 11.18 23.83 -13.92
C ARG A 190 10.66 25.24 -13.80
N LYS A 191 11.22 25.94 -12.84
CA LYS A 191 10.97 27.35 -12.57
C LYS A 191 12.08 28.23 -13.16
N PRO A 192 11.87 29.54 -13.24
CA PRO A 192 12.93 30.47 -13.58
C PRO A 192 14.01 30.46 -12.50
N ALA A 193 15.27 30.61 -12.91
CA ALA A 193 16.33 30.92 -11.97
C ALA A 193 16.28 32.42 -11.67
N LEU A 194 16.48 32.82 -10.42
CA LEU A 194 16.58 34.23 -10.01
C LEU A 194 17.85 34.85 -10.64
N LYS A 195 17.82 35.14 -11.95
CA LYS A 195 18.94 35.73 -12.70
C LYS A 195 18.83 37.24 -12.59
N TRP A 196 19.48 37.79 -11.58
CA TRP A 196 19.52 39.23 -11.28
C TRP A 196 20.81 39.89 -11.78
N ASP A 197 20.68 41.05 -12.42
CA ASP A 197 21.75 42.00 -12.75
C ASP A 197 21.23 43.40 -12.42
N GLU A 198 21.99 44.20 -11.64
CA GLU A 198 21.63 45.56 -11.22
C GLU A 198 21.36 46.50 -12.40
N THR A 199 21.91 46.19 -13.57
CA THR A 199 21.75 46.98 -14.80
C THR A 199 20.73 46.40 -15.77
N TRP A 200 20.34 45.13 -15.60
CA TRP A 200 19.42 44.45 -16.51
C TRP A 200 18.56 43.39 -15.80
N PRO A 201 17.56 43.82 -15.02
CA PRO A 201 16.73 42.91 -14.26
C PRO A 201 15.87 42.04 -15.17
N ARG A 202 15.99 40.72 -15.07
CA ARG A 202 15.00 39.81 -15.67
C ARG A 202 13.82 39.65 -14.71
N GLY A 203 12.64 40.09 -15.15
CA GLY A 203 11.34 39.77 -14.55
C GLY A 203 10.75 38.56 -15.27
N ASP A 204 11.01 37.38 -14.74
CA ASP A 204 10.67 36.10 -15.33
C ASP A 204 9.55 35.41 -14.56
N PHE A 205 8.39 35.28 -15.23
CA PHE A 205 7.34 34.38 -14.80
C PHE A 205 7.09 33.37 -15.92
N TRP A 206 7.61 32.18 -15.74
CA TRP A 206 7.25 31.03 -16.56
C TRP A 206 7.36 29.76 -15.72
N VAL A 207 6.57 28.76 -16.05
CA VAL A 207 6.71 27.41 -15.51
C VAL A 207 6.75 26.47 -16.69
N ASP A 208 7.79 25.63 -16.73
CA ASP A 208 7.93 24.58 -17.72
C ASP A 208 7.72 23.22 -17.03
N TRP A 209 6.77 22.42 -17.48
CA TRP A 209 6.75 20.99 -17.20
C TRP A 209 7.47 20.28 -18.34
N ARG A 210 8.76 19.99 -18.14
CA ARG A 210 9.68 19.51 -19.17
C ARG A 210 9.70 17.99 -19.24
N VAL A 211 9.83 17.45 -20.45
CA VAL A 211 10.16 16.03 -20.63
C VAL A 211 11.61 15.81 -20.17
N PRO A 212 11.86 14.91 -19.21
CA PRO A 212 13.21 14.57 -18.77
C PRO A 212 14.08 14.10 -19.94
N GLY A 213 15.31 14.59 -20.04
CA GLY A 213 16.24 14.21 -21.11
C GLY A 213 15.94 14.81 -22.49
N ALA A 214 14.77 15.39 -22.72
CA ALA A 214 14.47 16.10 -23.96
C ALA A 214 15.17 17.46 -24.00
N TYR A 215 15.44 17.94 -25.22
CA TYR A 215 15.97 19.28 -25.49
C TYR A 215 14.90 20.36 -25.20
N GLY A 216 14.51 20.54 -23.93
CA GLY A 216 13.66 21.63 -23.44
C GLY A 216 12.20 21.67 -23.90
N LEU A 217 11.71 20.60 -24.55
CA LEU A 217 10.29 20.39 -24.85
C LEU A 217 9.47 20.37 -23.55
N ALA A 218 8.44 21.22 -23.47
CA ALA A 218 7.69 21.42 -22.24
C ALA A 218 6.27 21.92 -22.45
N VAL A 219 5.35 21.53 -21.58
CA VAL A 219 4.14 22.34 -21.35
C VAL A 219 4.58 23.59 -20.60
N ARG A 220 4.20 24.78 -21.07
CA ARG A 220 4.64 26.07 -20.55
C ARG A 220 3.46 26.97 -20.22
N ILE A 221 3.54 27.64 -19.07
CA ILE A 221 2.88 28.92 -18.85
C ILE A 221 3.90 30.05 -18.89
N TRP A 222 3.53 31.19 -19.47
CA TRP A 222 4.39 32.37 -19.54
C TRP A 222 3.55 33.63 -19.37
N LEU A 223 3.84 34.43 -18.35
CA LEU A 223 3.08 35.64 -18.01
C LEU A 223 3.92 36.90 -18.27
N ASN A 224 3.26 37.96 -18.73
CA ASN A 224 3.83 39.29 -18.90
C ASN A 224 2.85 40.38 -18.40
N GLY A 225 3.12 41.66 -18.69
CA GLY A 225 2.26 42.77 -18.27
C GLY A 225 0.86 42.82 -18.90
N ARG A 226 0.63 42.03 -19.96
CA ARG A 226 -0.59 42.05 -20.78
C ARG A 226 -1.49 40.83 -20.55
N GLY A 227 -0.92 39.71 -20.12
CA GLY A 227 -1.67 38.47 -19.94
C GLY A 227 -0.77 37.26 -19.73
N VAL A 228 -1.34 36.07 -20.00
CA VAL A 228 -0.66 34.78 -19.86
C VAL A 228 -0.86 33.92 -21.10
N ALA A 229 0.21 33.27 -21.55
CA ALA A 229 0.16 32.19 -22.54
C ALA A 229 0.20 30.84 -21.83
N ILE A 230 -0.64 29.91 -22.26
CA ILE A 230 -0.67 28.52 -21.78
C ILE A 230 -0.59 27.61 -23.01
N GLY A 231 0.45 26.78 -23.09
CA GLY A 231 0.63 25.91 -24.24
C GLY A 231 1.90 25.09 -24.23
N LEU A 232 2.46 24.83 -25.40
CA LEU A 232 3.64 24.00 -25.60
C LEU A 232 4.84 24.86 -26.00
N ARG A 233 5.96 24.68 -25.30
CA ARG A 233 7.27 25.17 -25.70
C ARG A 233 8.00 24.03 -26.42
N PRO A 234 8.23 24.12 -27.75
CA PRO A 234 8.81 23.03 -28.50
C PRO A 234 10.30 22.80 -28.22
N TYR A 235 11.14 23.85 -28.21
CA TYR A 235 12.59 23.75 -27.97
C TYR A 235 13.16 25.03 -27.30
N PRO A 236 14.35 24.96 -26.67
CA PRO A 236 15.02 26.11 -26.06
C PRO A 236 15.82 26.93 -27.07
N ASP A 237 15.96 28.20 -26.73
CA ASP A 237 16.59 29.28 -27.49
C ASP A 237 17.98 28.92 -28.04
N ALA A 238 18.12 28.84 -29.37
CA ALA A 238 19.18 29.50 -30.16
C ALA A 238 19.47 28.85 -31.52
N GLU A 239 18.96 27.66 -31.84
CA GLU A 239 19.19 27.06 -33.16
C GLU A 239 18.02 27.34 -34.10
N SER A 240 18.20 28.23 -35.08
CA SER A 240 17.15 28.58 -36.06
C SER A 240 16.52 27.35 -36.72
N GLN A 241 17.33 26.32 -36.99
CA GLN A 241 16.87 25.06 -37.58
C GLN A 241 15.97 24.21 -36.65
N ALA A 242 16.05 24.37 -35.32
CA ALA A 242 15.19 23.64 -34.39
C ALA A 242 13.80 24.28 -34.33
N THR A 243 13.74 25.61 -34.27
CA THR A 243 12.47 26.35 -34.34
C THR A 243 11.76 26.11 -35.66
N ASP A 244 12.46 26.17 -36.79
CA ASP A 244 11.84 25.94 -38.10
C ASP A 244 11.29 24.50 -38.25
N ARG A 245 12.00 23.49 -37.70
CA ARG A 245 11.51 22.10 -37.63
C ARG A 245 10.29 21.95 -36.72
N ALA A 246 10.28 22.66 -35.58
CA ALA A 246 9.12 22.65 -34.69
C ALA A 246 7.89 23.23 -35.38
N LEU A 247 8.06 24.38 -36.04
CA LEU A 247 6.99 25.06 -36.76
C LEU A 247 6.45 24.21 -37.90
N ALA A 248 7.33 23.57 -38.69
CA ALA A 248 6.90 22.62 -39.71
C ALA A 248 6.12 21.42 -39.13
N THR A 249 6.49 20.96 -37.92
CA THR A 249 5.75 19.90 -37.23
C THR A 249 4.39 20.38 -36.73
N ILE A 250 4.31 21.59 -36.16
CA ILE A 250 3.07 22.26 -35.75
C ILE A 250 2.13 22.45 -36.95
N ASP A 251 2.66 22.93 -38.07
CA ASP A 251 1.88 23.12 -39.31
C ASP A 251 1.36 21.78 -39.87
N SER A 252 2.07 20.67 -39.61
CA SER A 252 1.61 19.33 -40.00
C SER A 252 0.51 18.76 -39.09
N LEU A 253 0.33 19.31 -37.89
CA LEU A 253 -0.65 18.85 -36.90
C LEU A 253 -1.19 20.05 -36.08
N PRO A 254 -1.95 20.96 -36.71
CA PRO A 254 -2.44 22.16 -36.05
C PRO A 254 -3.54 21.79 -35.04
N VAL A 255 -3.42 22.30 -33.83
CA VAL A 255 -4.43 22.14 -32.77
C VAL A 255 -5.33 23.38 -32.71
N PRO A 256 -6.67 23.25 -32.84
CA PRO A 256 -7.57 24.40 -32.86
C PRO A 256 -7.45 25.31 -31.64
N GLY A 257 -7.39 26.62 -31.88
CA GLY A 257 -7.34 27.64 -30.84
C GLY A 257 -5.94 27.96 -30.30
N TYR A 258 -4.89 27.27 -30.75
CA TYR A 258 -3.50 27.57 -30.40
C TYR A 258 -2.82 28.35 -31.53
N GLU A 259 -1.97 29.29 -31.14
CA GLU A 259 -1.22 30.13 -32.07
C GLU A 259 0.26 30.11 -31.70
N VAL A 260 1.13 30.32 -32.68
CA VAL A 260 2.57 30.49 -32.44
C VAL A 260 2.79 31.92 -31.94
N LEU A 261 3.13 32.06 -30.66
CA LEU A 261 3.46 33.33 -30.03
C LEU A 261 4.97 33.50 -29.94
N ALA A 262 5.46 34.69 -30.31
CA ALA A 262 6.87 35.01 -30.31
C ALA A 262 7.39 35.25 -28.88
N GLY A 263 8.50 34.59 -28.53
CA GLY A 263 9.24 34.86 -27.29
C GLY A 263 10.33 35.91 -27.51
N GLY A 264 10.27 37.03 -26.81
CA GLY A 264 11.36 38.01 -26.76
C GLY A 264 11.68 38.64 -28.12
N ALA A 265 12.90 38.37 -28.62
CA ALA A 265 13.40 38.90 -29.89
C ALA A 265 13.08 38.01 -31.10
N SER A 266 12.24 36.99 -30.92
CA SER A 266 11.85 36.09 -32.00
C SER A 266 11.07 36.82 -33.10
N ARG A 267 11.37 36.48 -34.36
CA ARG A 267 10.63 36.97 -35.53
C ARG A 267 9.55 35.99 -35.97
N ASN A 268 9.47 34.83 -35.32
CA ASN A 268 8.56 33.74 -35.65
C ASN A 268 7.36 33.80 -34.70
N GLY A 269 6.15 33.93 -35.26
CA GLY A 269 4.91 34.01 -34.49
C GLY A 269 4.41 35.43 -34.19
N GLN A 270 3.31 35.51 -33.46
CA GLN A 270 2.70 36.77 -33.05
C GLN A 270 3.37 37.33 -31.79
N ASP A 271 3.82 38.58 -31.85
CA ASP A 271 4.34 39.30 -30.68
C ASP A 271 3.19 39.72 -29.76
N VAL A 272 3.13 39.11 -28.57
CA VAL A 272 2.20 39.43 -27.50
C VAL A 272 2.86 40.17 -26.33
N GLY A 273 4.09 40.65 -26.52
CA GLY A 273 4.86 41.42 -25.55
C GLY A 273 5.66 40.56 -24.57
N PHE A 274 6.14 39.39 -24.97
CA PHE A 274 7.09 38.66 -24.11
C PHE A 274 8.46 39.31 -24.15
N TYR A 275 9.03 39.62 -22.98
CA TYR A 275 10.34 40.25 -22.86
C TYR A 275 11.39 39.23 -22.42
N GLY A 276 12.50 39.18 -23.15
CA GLY A 276 13.53 38.14 -23.00
C GLY A 276 13.19 36.87 -23.77
N GLY A 277 14.22 36.10 -24.10
CA GLY A 277 14.14 34.97 -25.04
C GLY A 277 15.01 35.22 -26.27
N GLY A 278 15.61 34.15 -26.80
CA GLY A 278 16.45 34.20 -28.00
C GLY A 278 15.67 34.47 -29.28
N THR A 279 16.36 34.74 -30.39
CA THR A 279 15.78 35.12 -31.69
C THR A 279 14.92 34.04 -32.37
N GLY A 280 14.77 32.86 -31.76
CA GLY A 280 13.93 31.76 -32.23
C GLY A 280 13.03 31.15 -31.16
N GLU A 281 12.91 31.77 -29.98
CA GLU A 281 12.01 31.26 -28.95
C GLU A 281 10.55 31.46 -29.39
N VAL A 282 9.76 30.39 -29.35
CA VAL A 282 8.32 30.43 -29.63
C VAL A 282 7.58 29.59 -28.60
N ILE A 283 6.32 29.93 -28.36
CA ILE A 283 5.38 29.11 -27.60
C ILE A 283 4.13 28.91 -28.45
N TYR A 284 3.71 27.65 -28.64
CA TYR A 284 2.45 27.33 -29.32
C TYR A 284 1.34 27.25 -28.26
N ALA A 285 0.57 28.33 -28.12
CA ALA A 285 -0.23 28.57 -26.93
C ALA A 285 -1.57 29.25 -27.20
N ARG A 286 -2.46 29.13 -26.22
CA ARG A 286 -3.63 29.99 -26.06
C ARG A 286 -3.25 31.24 -25.28
N TRP A 287 -3.64 32.41 -25.78
CA TRP A 287 -3.43 33.69 -25.13
C TRP A 287 -4.66 34.10 -24.31
N PHE A 288 -4.42 34.44 -23.04
CA PHE A 288 -5.43 34.98 -22.14
C PHE A 288 -5.02 36.38 -21.70
N ASP A 289 -5.80 37.37 -22.14
CA ASP A 289 -5.64 38.78 -21.74
C ASP A 289 -5.89 38.96 -20.23
N ARG A 290 -5.17 39.91 -19.59
CA ARG A 290 -5.32 40.22 -18.16
C ARG A 290 -6.77 40.47 -17.73
N THR A 291 -7.60 41.02 -18.62
CA THR A 291 -9.04 41.27 -18.36
C THR A 291 -9.86 39.99 -18.13
N LYS A 292 -9.34 38.82 -18.50
CA LYS A 292 -10.02 37.53 -18.34
C LYS A 292 -9.66 36.78 -17.07
N PHE A 293 -8.70 37.27 -16.28
CA PHE A 293 -8.14 36.53 -15.13
C PHE A 293 -9.20 36.18 -14.07
N ALA A 294 -10.15 37.09 -13.81
CA ALA A 294 -11.25 36.83 -12.88
C ALA A 294 -12.13 35.63 -13.25
N SER A 295 -12.17 35.26 -14.53
CA SER A 295 -12.93 34.11 -15.06
C SER A 295 -12.05 32.91 -15.44
N LEU A 296 -10.72 33.05 -15.32
CA LEU A 296 -9.77 32.05 -15.78
C LEU A 296 -9.48 31.03 -14.69
N HIS A 297 -9.95 29.80 -14.87
CA HIS A 297 -9.60 28.70 -13.98
C HIS A 297 -8.27 28.06 -14.42
N LEU A 298 -7.16 28.60 -13.89
CA LEU A 298 -5.81 28.30 -14.37
C LEU A 298 -5.47 26.80 -14.42
N PRO A 299 -5.74 25.97 -13.39
CA PRO A 299 -5.47 24.53 -13.45
C PRO A 299 -6.17 23.85 -14.62
N THR A 300 -7.45 24.17 -14.83
CA THR A 300 -8.26 23.56 -15.90
C THR A 300 -7.70 23.89 -17.27
N GLU A 301 -7.27 25.14 -17.48
CA GLU A 301 -6.71 25.55 -18.77
C GLU A 301 -5.33 24.96 -19.05
N ILE A 302 -4.50 24.79 -18.01
CA ILE A 302 -3.21 24.10 -18.12
C ILE A 302 -3.43 22.62 -18.46
N LEU A 303 -4.33 21.94 -17.76
CA LEU A 303 -4.63 20.53 -18.01
C LEU A 303 -5.26 20.32 -19.39
N LYS A 304 -6.12 21.25 -19.82
CA LYS A 304 -6.66 21.24 -21.16
C LYS A 304 -5.56 21.38 -22.21
N ALA A 305 -4.63 22.31 -22.02
CA ALA A 305 -3.49 22.45 -22.92
C ALA A 305 -2.56 21.24 -22.93
N ALA A 306 -2.30 20.64 -21.77
CA ALA A 306 -1.54 19.40 -21.65
C ALA A 306 -2.18 18.26 -22.47
N ASN A 307 -3.49 18.03 -22.30
CA ASN A 307 -4.23 17.01 -23.04
C ASN A 307 -4.26 17.28 -24.56
N GLU A 308 -4.66 18.49 -24.97
CA GLU A 308 -4.84 18.83 -26.38
C GLU A 308 -3.52 18.85 -27.17
N LEU A 309 -2.40 19.17 -26.51
CA LEU A 309 -1.08 19.26 -27.14
C LEU A 309 -0.26 17.97 -26.99
N ALA A 310 -0.72 16.97 -26.24
CA ALA A 310 0.01 15.71 -26.03
C ALA A 310 0.40 15.00 -27.34
N PRO A 311 -0.47 14.87 -28.37
CA PRO A 311 -0.09 14.22 -29.63
C PRO A 311 1.00 14.97 -30.40
N LEU A 312 0.92 16.31 -30.39
CA LEU A 312 1.93 17.17 -31.02
C LEU A 312 3.26 17.09 -30.26
N MET A 313 3.19 17.06 -28.93
CA MET A 313 4.35 16.88 -28.05
C MET A 313 5.05 15.54 -28.32
N ALA A 314 4.30 14.45 -28.52
CA ALA A 314 4.83 13.14 -28.91
C ALA A 314 5.65 13.22 -30.20
N LYS A 315 5.05 13.80 -31.25
CA LYS A 315 5.70 13.96 -32.56
C LYS A 315 6.97 14.81 -32.49
N LEU A 316 6.95 15.90 -31.71
CA LEU A 316 8.11 16.77 -31.48
C LEU A 316 9.22 16.10 -30.67
N ASN A 317 8.86 15.15 -29.81
CA ASN A 317 9.82 14.35 -29.05
C ASN A 317 10.45 13.22 -29.89
N GLY A 318 10.03 13.05 -31.15
CA GLY A 318 10.50 11.96 -32.02
C GLY A 318 9.90 10.59 -31.63
N GLU A 319 8.79 10.59 -30.90
CA GLU A 319 8.03 9.36 -30.67
C GLU A 319 7.44 8.92 -32.01
N VAL A 320 7.82 7.71 -32.45
CA VAL A 320 7.36 7.14 -33.72
C VAL A 320 5.84 7.00 -33.67
N GLU A 321 5.15 7.38 -34.76
CA GLU A 321 3.73 7.11 -34.96
C GLU A 321 3.46 5.62 -34.67
N THR A 322 2.75 5.37 -33.56
CA THR A 322 2.25 4.08 -33.11
C THR A 322 3.27 2.94 -33.20
N ALA A 323 4.11 2.77 -32.18
CA ALA A 323 4.22 1.41 -31.63
C ALA A 323 2.78 1.03 -31.27
N GLU A 324 2.26 -0.03 -31.89
CA GLU A 324 0.90 -0.53 -31.63
C GLU A 324 0.59 -0.36 -30.15
N ILE A 325 -0.54 0.28 -29.84
CA ILE A 325 -1.09 0.21 -28.49
C ILE A 325 -1.06 -1.28 -28.18
N ASP A 326 -0.33 -1.66 -27.15
CA ASP A 326 -0.42 -3.01 -26.64
C ASP A 326 -1.84 -3.13 -26.09
N HIS A 327 -2.76 -3.49 -26.99
CA HIS A 327 -4.18 -3.57 -26.72
C HIS A 327 -4.40 -4.59 -25.61
N GLU A 328 -3.60 -5.66 -25.58
CA GLU A 328 -3.61 -6.66 -24.53
C GLU A 328 -3.24 -6.05 -23.18
N LEU A 329 -2.18 -5.24 -23.09
CA LEU A 329 -1.81 -4.60 -21.84
C LEU A 329 -2.77 -3.48 -21.43
N THR A 330 -3.32 -2.74 -22.40
CA THR A 330 -4.34 -1.71 -22.16
C THR A 330 -5.60 -2.33 -21.57
N ASP A 331 -6.03 -3.47 -22.12
CA ASP A 331 -7.17 -4.24 -21.60
C ASP A 331 -6.87 -4.78 -20.20
N LYS A 332 -5.65 -5.28 -19.96
CA LYS A 332 -5.20 -5.72 -18.63
C LYS A 332 -5.17 -4.57 -17.62
N VAL A 333 -4.80 -3.35 -18.01
CA VAL A 333 -4.84 -2.17 -17.14
C VAL A 333 -6.29 -1.79 -16.82
N ALA A 334 -7.20 -1.83 -17.81
CA ALA A 334 -8.62 -1.57 -17.58
C ALA A 334 -9.26 -2.64 -16.66
N GLU A 335 -8.89 -3.91 -16.84
CA GLU A 335 -9.27 -5.02 -15.96
C GLU A 335 -8.72 -4.81 -14.55
N PHE A 336 -7.46 -4.40 -14.42
CA PHE A 336 -6.85 -4.09 -13.13
C PHE A 336 -7.65 -3.01 -12.38
N VAL A 337 -7.93 -1.88 -13.03
CA VAL A 337 -8.68 -0.76 -12.44
C VAL A 337 -10.08 -1.20 -12.04
N SER A 338 -10.80 -1.90 -12.91
CA SER A 338 -12.17 -2.35 -12.64
C SER A 338 -12.27 -3.45 -11.59
N SER A 339 -11.33 -4.41 -11.58
CA SER A 339 -11.35 -5.56 -10.65
C SER A 339 -10.83 -5.22 -9.25
N THR A 340 -9.88 -4.28 -9.14
CA THR A 340 -9.29 -3.90 -7.85
C THR A 340 -9.90 -2.62 -7.26
N GLY A 341 -10.63 -1.85 -8.07
CA GLY A 341 -11.15 -0.54 -7.67
C GLY A 341 -10.05 0.50 -7.47
N TYR A 342 -8.91 0.38 -8.16
CA TYR A 342 -7.79 1.30 -8.03
C TYR A 342 -8.15 2.70 -8.58
N PRO A 343 -7.79 3.80 -7.91
CA PRO A 343 -7.22 3.86 -6.56
C PRO A 343 -8.28 3.64 -5.48
N THR A 344 -7.93 2.84 -4.46
CA THR A 344 -8.79 2.60 -3.28
C THR A 344 -8.43 3.60 -2.18
N PRO A 345 -9.29 3.81 -1.15
CA PRO A 345 -8.93 4.62 0.01
C PRO A 345 -7.62 4.16 0.69
N GLY A 346 -7.33 2.86 0.66
CA GLY A 346 -6.07 2.31 1.15
C GLY A 346 -4.84 2.78 0.37
N HIS A 347 -4.93 2.84 -0.97
CA HIS A 347 -3.85 3.33 -1.83
C HIS A 347 -3.62 4.84 -1.67
N GLU A 348 -4.67 5.62 -1.46
CA GLU A 348 -4.53 7.04 -1.15
C GLU A 348 -3.86 7.25 0.22
N GLN A 349 -4.17 6.40 1.20
CA GLN A 349 -3.45 6.37 2.47
C GLN A 349 -1.97 5.97 2.27
N ASP A 350 -1.65 5.02 1.39
CA ASP A 350 -0.25 4.67 1.07
C ASP A 350 0.53 5.85 0.49
N LYS A 351 -0.09 6.63 -0.40
CA LYS A 351 0.52 7.87 -0.94
C LYS A 351 0.73 8.91 0.16
N ALA A 352 -0.19 9.02 1.12
CA ALA A 352 -0.06 9.89 2.29
C ALA A 352 1.07 9.41 3.21
N ASP A 353 1.11 8.13 3.56
CA ASP A 353 2.15 7.54 4.40
C ASP A 353 3.53 7.67 3.76
N ARG A 354 3.64 7.53 2.43
CA ARG A 354 4.88 7.81 1.70
C ARG A 354 5.34 9.26 1.87
N ARG A 355 4.43 10.24 1.85
CA ARG A 355 4.79 11.66 2.11
C ARG A 355 5.39 11.80 3.50
N ASP A 356 4.83 11.13 4.50
CA ASP A 356 5.34 11.20 5.87
C ASP A 356 6.66 10.43 6.04
N PHE A 357 6.83 9.28 5.40
CA PHE A 357 8.11 8.59 5.35
C PHE A 357 9.19 9.40 4.63
N ALA A 358 8.84 10.11 3.55
CA ALA A 358 9.77 10.97 2.83
C ALA A 358 10.25 12.14 3.71
N LYS A 359 9.36 12.74 4.52
CA LYS A 359 9.76 13.74 5.52
C LYS A 359 10.71 13.14 6.56
N LEU A 360 10.47 11.91 7.00
CA LEU A 360 11.33 11.22 7.97
C LEU A 360 12.72 10.89 7.39
N LEU A 361 12.79 10.60 6.09
CA LEU A 361 14.02 10.30 5.35
C LEU A 361 14.72 11.55 4.80
N ASP A 362 14.15 12.73 4.98
CA ASP A 362 14.83 13.98 4.71
C ASP A 362 16.14 14.01 5.52
N PRO A 363 17.28 14.45 4.97
CA PRO A 363 18.55 14.45 5.68
C PRO A 363 18.44 15.11 7.06
N ASP A 364 17.57 16.13 7.17
CA ASP A 364 17.45 16.92 8.37
C ASP A 364 16.66 16.25 9.48
N GLU A 365 15.63 15.47 9.13
CA GLU A 365 14.83 14.70 10.10
C GLU A 365 15.44 13.34 10.40
N LEU A 366 16.10 12.72 9.42
CA LEU A 366 16.68 11.39 9.55
C LEU A 366 17.82 11.34 10.58
N ALA A 367 18.62 12.41 10.66
CA ALA A 367 19.72 12.57 11.63
C ALA A 367 19.29 12.44 13.11
N ILE A 368 18.00 12.64 13.37
CA ILE A 368 17.44 12.83 14.71
C ILE A 368 16.18 11.99 14.95
N ALA A 369 15.76 11.23 13.94
CA ALA A 369 14.61 10.37 13.97
C ALA A 369 14.79 9.28 15.03
N ASP A 370 13.70 8.91 15.70
CA ASP A 370 13.74 7.79 16.63
C ASP A 370 13.96 6.49 15.85
N PRO A 371 14.81 5.57 16.32
CA PRO A 371 14.99 4.24 15.71
C PRO A 371 13.67 3.51 15.45
N THR A 372 12.64 3.78 16.26
CA THR A 372 11.29 3.21 16.13
C THR A 372 10.52 3.81 14.95
N ASP A 373 10.65 5.11 14.73
CA ASP A 373 10.01 5.80 13.60
C ASP A 373 10.62 5.34 12.28
N ILE A 374 11.95 5.24 12.20
CA ILE A 374 12.64 4.80 10.99
C ILE A 374 12.27 3.35 10.66
N ARG A 375 12.17 2.49 11.68
CA ARG A 375 11.72 1.10 11.54
C ARG A 375 10.32 0.97 10.95
N ARG A 376 9.44 1.96 11.13
CA ARG A 376 8.08 1.95 10.56
C ARG A 376 8.12 1.87 9.03
N ILE A 377 9.17 2.39 8.39
CA ILE A 377 9.29 2.43 6.92
C ILE A 377 9.26 1.02 6.32
N TRP A 378 10.02 0.07 6.85
CA TRP A 378 10.06 -1.30 6.32
C TRP A 378 9.23 -2.31 7.10
N ASN A 379 8.81 -2.00 8.33
CA ASN A 379 7.91 -2.89 9.08
C ASN A 379 6.44 -2.69 8.71
N SER A 380 6.08 -1.53 8.16
CA SER A 380 4.76 -1.33 7.58
C SER A 380 4.68 -1.90 6.17
N GLY A 381 3.53 -2.48 5.83
CA GLY A 381 3.19 -2.82 4.44
C GLY A 381 2.86 -1.60 3.58
N ARG A 382 2.87 -0.40 4.18
CA ARG A 382 2.49 0.86 3.54
C ARG A 382 3.48 1.23 2.45
N TYR A 383 2.95 1.62 1.29
CA TYR A 383 3.73 1.92 0.09
C TYR A 383 4.68 0.75 -0.29
N GLY A 384 4.12 -0.47 -0.36
CA GLY A 384 4.84 -1.69 -0.72
C GLY A 384 5.58 -2.38 0.43
N SER A 385 5.46 -3.69 0.53
CA SER A 385 6.12 -4.51 1.57
C SER A 385 7.56 -4.88 1.17
N THR A 386 8.47 -4.88 2.14
CA THR A 386 9.82 -5.44 1.95
C THR A 386 9.96 -6.87 2.46
N GLY A 387 8.91 -7.43 3.08
CA GLY A 387 8.98 -8.64 3.89
C GLY A 387 9.57 -8.40 5.28
N PRO A 388 9.65 -9.45 6.13
CA PRO A 388 10.10 -9.33 7.52
C PRO A 388 11.60 -8.97 7.62
N MET A 389 11.90 -7.87 8.30
CA MET A 389 13.27 -7.32 8.45
C MET A 389 13.86 -7.58 9.83
N SER A 390 13.82 -8.83 10.31
CA SER A 390 14.27 -9.21 11.66
C SER A 390 15.74 -8.85 11.94
N THR A 391 16.62 -9.10 10.98
CA THR A 391 18.06 -8.80 11.11
C THR A 391 18.33 -7.29 11.16
N LEU A 392 17.72 -6.51 10.27
CA LEU A 392 17.89 -5.04 10.25
C LEU A 392 17.30 -4.39 11.51
N ASN A 393 16.11 -4.85 11.94
CA ASN A 393 15.48 -4.40 13.18
C ASN A 393 16.37 -4.65 14.41
N THR A 394 17.06 -5.79 14.44
CA THR A 394 18.01 -6.13 15.50
C THR A 394 19.23 -5.21 15.43
N SER A 395 19.80 -5.00 14.25
CA SER A 395 20.96 -4.12 14.05
C SER A 395 20.70 -2.67 14.45
N ILE A 396 19.49 -2.15 14.24
CA ILE A 396 19.13 -0.79 14.66
C ILE A 396 18.82 -0.70 16.15
N ARG A 397 18.18 -1.72 16.73
CA ARG A 397 17.84 -1.74 18.15
C ARG A 397 19.08 -1.88 19.04
N ASP A 398 20.03 -2.71 18.62
CA ASP A 398 21.21 -3.05 19.40
C ASP A 398 22.42 -2.14 19.07
N ALA A 399 22.23 -1.13 18.22
CA ALA A 399 23.25 -0.15 17.86
C ALA A 399 23.57 0.78 19.03
N ASP A 400 24.85 0.98 19.31
CA ASP A 400 25.30 2.07 20.18
C ASP A 400 25.21 3.43 19.45
N ASP A 401 25.49 4.54 20.14
CA ASP A 401 25.36 5.88 19.56
C ASP A 401 26.29 6.12 18.35
N ALA A 402 27.39 5.39 18.24
CA ALA A 402 28.32 5.52 17.10
C ALA A 402 27.80 4.72 15.90
N GLU A 403 27.36 3.48 16.13
CA GLU A 403 26.78 2.62 15.11
C GLU A 403 25.44 3.17 14.60
N HIS A 404 24.62 3.75 15.49
CA HIS A 404 23.39 4.41 15.11
C HIS A 404 23.66 5.55 14.13
N ARG A 405 24.62 6.44 14.46
CA ARG A 405 25.03 7.53 13.54
C ARG A 405 25.49 7.00 12.19
N ARG A 406 26.30 5.94 12.16
CA ARG A 406 26.77 5.31 10.92
C ARG A 406 25.62 4.75 10.08
N ILE A 407 24.63 4.12 10.70
CA ILE A 407 23.43 3.61 10.03
C ILE A 407 22.64 4.77 9.40
N ILE A 408 22.45 5.86 10.15
CA ILE A 408 21.76 7.05 9.68
C ILE A 408 22.51 7.71 8.51
N GLU A 409 23.84 7.83 8.60
CA GLU A 409 24.68 8.32 7.50
C GLU A 409 24.57 7.43 6.26
N THR A 410 24.47 6.11 6.45
CA THR A 410 24.24 5.15 5.36
C THR A 410 22.89 5.40 4.67
N PHE A 411 21.82 5.59 5.45
CA PHE A 411 20.49 5.89 4.91
C PHE A 411 20.44 7.25 4.21
N SER A 412 21.12 8.25 4.75
CA SER A 412 21.25 9.56 4.11
C SER A 412 22.03 9.45 2.80
N TYR A 413 23.16 8.73 2.78
CA TYR A 413 23.95 8.50 1.58
C TYR A 413 23.16 7.78 0.48
N ILE A 414 22.45 6.69 0.81
CA ILE A 414 21.67 5.95 -0.19
C ILE A 414 20.49 6.75 -0.74
N CYS A 415 19.92 7.68 0.03
CA CYS A 415 18.82 8.53 -0.44
C CYS A 415 19.36 9.75 -1.19
N TRP A 416 20.39 10.44 -0.68
CA TRP A 416 20.74 11.80 -1.09
C TRP A 416 22.18 12.01 -1.56
N GLY A 417 23.02 10.96 -1.57
CA GLY A 417 24.41 11.09 -2.02
C GLY A 417 24.54 11.52 -3.49
N ASP A 418 25.62 12.24 -3.81
CA ASP A 418 25.87 12.86 -5.12
C ASP A 418 26.17 11.85 -6.25
N GLU A 419 26.50 10.60 -5.89
CA GLU A 419 26.80 9.55 -6.87
C GLU A 419 25.51 9.00 -7.54
N PRO A 420 25.58 8.48 -8.78
CA PRO A 420 24.45 7.82 -9.41
C PRO A 420 23.87 6.70 -8.51
N PRO A 421 22.54 6.50 -8.48
CA PRO A 421 21.90 5.54 -7.57
C PRO A 421 22.51 4.13 -7.63
N ALA A 422 22.85 3.63 -8.83
CA ALA A 422 23.49 2.32 -9.01
C ALA A 422 24.78 2.18 -8.18
N LYS A 423 25.67 3.19 -8.24
CA LYS A 423 26.92 3.19 -7.48
C LYS A 423 26.69 3.27 -5.98
N ARG A 424 25.69 4.04 -5.55
CA ARG A 424 25.33 4.15 -4.12
C ARG A 424 24.83 2.83 -3.57
N ILE A 425 23.99 2.12 -4.34
CA ILE A 425 23.51 0.77 -4.00
C ILE A 425 24.69 -0.19 -3.85
N ASP A 426 25.59 -0.24 -4.84
CA ASP A 426 26.76 -1.14 -4.80
C ASP A 426 27.65 -0.85 -3.59
N ARG A 427 27.96 0.42 -3.33
CA ARG A 427 28.79 0.80 -2.17
C ARG A 427 28.13 0.42 -0.85
N VAL A 428 26.84 0.62 -0.67
CA VAL A 428 26.16 0.22 0.58
C VAL A 428 26.15 -1.30 0.77
N LEU A 429 26.08 -2.07 -0.32
CA LEU A 429 26.09 -3.53 -0.27
C LEU A 429 27.49 -4.13 -0.06
N GLU A 430 28.54 -3.48 -0.58
CA GLU A 430 29.90 -4.03 -0.67
C GLU A 430 30.92 -3.37 0.27
N ASP A 431 30.82 -2.06 0.51
CA ASP A 431 31.76 -1.28 1.32
C ASP A 431 31.57 -1.59 2.81
N SER A 432 32.61 -2.09 3.48
CA SER A 432 32.55 -2.44 4.90
C SER A 432 32.23 -1.27 5.81
N VAL A 433 32.47 -0.02 5.36
CA VAL A 433 32.20 1.20 6.12
C VAL A 433 30.72 1.58 6.06
N LEU A 434 30.07 1.42 4.91
CA LEU A 434 28.65 1.79 4.70
C LEU A 434 27.70 0.60 4.89
N ARG A 435 28.21 -0.61 4.97
CA ARG A 435 27.37 -1.80 5.09
C ARG A 435 26.66 -1.86 6.43
N VAL A 436 25.34 -1.94 6.39
CA VAL A 436 24.49 -2.18 7.58
C VAL A 436 23.99 -3.61 7.55
N ARG A 437 24.15 -4.32 8.67
CA ARG A 437 23.72 -5.72 8.76
C ARG A 437 22.19 -5.79 8.64
N GLY A 438 21.70 -6.65 7.74
CA GLY A 438 20.28 -6.79 7.43
C GLY A 438 19.71 -5.76 6.46
N LEU A 439 20.48 -4.74 6.07
CA LEU A 439 20.08 -3.79 5.03
C LEU A 439 20.28 -4.44 3.65
N GLY A 440 19.21 -5.03 3.14
CA GLY A 440 19.18 -5.66 1.82
C GLY A 440 18.61 -4.77 0.73
N GLU A 441 18.70 -5.25 -0.51
CA GLU A 441 18.21 -4.56 -1.71
C GLU A 441 16.76 -4.09 -1.59
N SER A 442 15.87 -4.91 -1.02
CA SER A 442 14.44 -4.54 -0.91
C SER A 442 14.21 -3.29 -0.07
N VAL A 443 14.96 -3.14 1.04
CA VAL A 443 14.85 -1.96 1.90
C VAL A 443 15.47 -0.75 1.20
N ILE A 444 16.65 -0.92 0.60
CA ILE A 444 17.32 0.13 -0.17
C ILE A 444 16.40 0.68 -1.27
N MET A 445 15.79 -0.21 -2.06
CA MET A 445 14.87 0.18 -3.12
C MET A 445 13.61 0.85 -2.58
N LYS A 446 13.08 0.43 -1.42
CA LYS A 446 11.95 1.11 -0.78
C LYS A 446 12.32 2.53 -0.32
N LEU A 447 13.50 2.73 0.28
CA LEU A 447 14.00 4.06 0.65
C LEU A 447 14.10 4.98 -0.58
N LEU A 448 14.62 4.46 -1.68
CA LEU A 448 14.72 5.17 -2.96
C LEU A 448 13.34 5.48 -3.57
N ALA A 449 12.39 4.54 -3.55
CA ALA A 449 11.02 4.76 -4.05
C ALA A 449 10.22 5.76 -3.21
N ILE A 450 10.52 5.86 -1.90
CA ILE A 450 9.91 6.87 -1.02
C ILE A 450 10.47 8.26 -1.30
N THR A 451 11.80 8.38 -1.42
CA THR A 451 12.49 9.67 -1.55
C THR A 451 12.52 10.21 -2.98
N HIS A 452 12.60 9.32 -3.97
CA HIS A 452 12.65 9.60 -5.41
C HIS A 452 11.56 8.81 -6.16
N PRO A 453 10.26 9.02 -5.86
CA PRO A 453 9.14 8.34 -6.52
C PRO A 453 9.09 8.61 -8.02
N GLU A 454 9.69 9.71 -8.46
CA GLU A 454 9.88 10.07 -9.86
C GLU A 454 11.04 9.35 -10.54
N GLN A 455 11.67 8.39 -9.89
CA GLN A 455 12.72 7.52 -10.42
C GLN A 455 12.36 6.05 -10.20
N PHE A 456 11.90 5.69 -9.00
CA PHE A 456 11.76 4.29 -8.60
C PHE A 456 10.31 3.85 -8.38
N ILE A 457 9.98 2.66 -8.91
CA ILE A 457 8.67 2.00 -8.72
C ILE A 457 8.66 1.10 -7.48
N THR A 458 7.48 0.71 -7.01
CA THR A 458 7.32 -0.09 -5.79
C THR A 458 7.55 -1.60 -5.99
N VAL A 459 8.49 -1.97 -6.88
CA VAL A 459 8.98 -3.35 -7.06
C VAL A 459 10.42 -3.42 -6.57
N TYR A 460 10.63 -4.00 -5.39
CA TYR A 460 11.89 -3.84 -4.66
C TYR A 460 12.96 -4.90 -4.91
N PRO A 461 12.68 -6.21 -4.82
CA PRO A 461 13.71 -7.22 -5.05
C PRO A 461 14.08 -7.31 -6.53
N TYR A 462 15.35 -7.59 -6.83
CA TYR A 462 15.77 -7.84 -8.21
C TYR A 462 15.28 -9.20 -8.72
N GLY A 463 15.57 -10.25 -7.95
CA GLY A 463 15.20 -11.63 -8.24
C GLY A 463 14.05 -12.17 -7.37
N GLY A 464 13.70 -13.44 -7.59
CA GLY A 464 12.63 -14.12 -6.86
C GLY A 464 11.23 -13.93 -7.47
N PRO A 465 10.20 -14.55 -6.88
CA PRO A 465 8.85 -14.61 -7.45
C PRO A 465 8.13 -13.24 -7.50
N LYS A 466 8.61 -12.27 -6.73
CA LYS A 466 8.10 -10.89 -6.67
C LYS A 466 9.14 -9.86 -7.16
N GLY A 467 10.17 -10.31 -7.89
CA GLY A 467 11.30 -9.47 -8.30
C GLY A 467 11.20 -8.89 -9.71
N LYS A 468 11.98 -7.84 -9.99
CA LYS A 468 12.04 -7.14 -11.28
C LYS A 468 12.32 -8.07 -12.47
N LEU A 469 13.15 -9.10 -12.30
CA LEU A 469 13.41 -10.10 -13.35
C LEU A 469 12.14 -10.82 -13.82
N LYS A 470 11.21 -11.12 -12.90
CA LYS A 470 9.93 -11.73 -13.26
C LYS A 470 9.07 -10.69 -14.00
N MET A 471 9.00 -9.46 -13.48
CA MET A 471 8.22 -8.38 -14.09
C MET A 471 8.68 -8.02 -15.51
N LEU A 472 9.98 -8.04 -15.78
CA LEU A 472 10.51 -7.84 -17.11
C LEU A 472 10.06 -8.96 -18.06
N LYS A 473 10.16 -10.22 -17.63
CA LYS A 473 9.70 -11.38 -18.42
C LYS A 473 8.19 -11.35 -18.69
N LEU A 474 7.40 -10.96 -17.69
CA LEU A 474 5.94 -10.84 -17.79
C LEU A 474 5.48 -9.86 -18.87
N LEU A 475 6.28 -8.81 -19.08
CA LEU A 475 6.01 -7.76 -20.05
C LEU A 475 6.82 -7.94 -21.35
N ASP A 476 7.44 -9.11 -21.53
CA ASP A 476 8.36 -9.42 -22.65
C ASP A 476 9.45 -8.34 -22.87
N LEU A 477 9.93 -7.75 -21.78
CA LEU A 477 10.97 -6.74 -21.80
C LEU A 477 12.36 -7.36 -21.70
N PRO A 478 13.36 -6.82 -22.44
CA PRO A 478 14.72 -7.34 -22.40
C PRO A 478 15.30 -7.20 -20.98
N THR A 479 15.98 -8.24 -20.52
CA THR A 479 16.74 -8.17 -19.26
C THR A 479 18.03 -7.39 -19.50
N PRO A 480 18.31 -6.32 -18.72
CA PRO A 480 19.54 -5.56 -18.85
C PRO A 480 20.78 -6.43 -18.61
N ASN A 481 21.83 -6.21 -19.41
CA ASN A 481 23.13 -6.87 -19.21
C ASN A 481 24.03 -5.95 -18.38
N SER A 482 23.90 -6.04 -17.06
CA SER A 482 24.53 -5.12 -16.11
C SER A 482 25.79 -5.71 -15.48
N ASP A 483 26.76 -4.86 -15.16
CA ASP A 483 28.06 -5.27 -14.59
C ASP A 483 28.06 -5.32 -13.05
N SER A 484 27.02 -4.77 -12.40
CA SER A 484 26.86 -4.75 -10.94
C SER A 484 25.40 -4.96 -10.50
N ARG A 485 25.20 -5.21 -9.19
CA ARG A 485 23.86 -5.39 -8.61
C ARG A 485 23.06 -4.09 -8.60
N GLY A 486 23.69 -2.97 -8.25
CA GLY A 486 23.11 -1.64 -8.29
C GLY A 486 22.69 -1.26 -9.70
N GLN A 487 23.52 -1.55 -10.71
CA GLN A 487 23.18 -1.32 -12.11
C GLN A 487 22.00 -2.18 -12.56
N SER A 488 22.00 -3.48 -12.19
CA SER A 488 20.88 -4.40 -12.46
C SER A 488 19.56 -3.87 -11.89
N GLN A 489 19.58 -3.35 -10.66
CA GLN A 489 18.43 -2.80 -9.96
C GLN A 489 17.88 -1.52 -10.63
N VAL A 490 18.77 -0.61 -11.04
CA VAL A 490 18.39 0.68 -11.66
C VAL A 490 17.92 0.48 -13.10
N GLU A 491 18.66 -0.24 -13.94
CA GLU A 491 18.31 -0.43 -15.35
C GLU A 491 16.98 -1.21 -15.51
N SER A 492 16.75 -2.20 -14.65
CA SER A 492 15.49 -2.96 -14.65
C SER A 492 14.31 -2.11 -14.16
N ASN A 493 14.54 -1.25 -13.17
CA ASN A 493 13.54 -0.29 -12.71
C ASN A 493 13.19 0.70 -13.81
N ASP A 494 14.18 1.27 -14.47
CA ASP A 494 14.00 2.27 -15.52
C ASP A 494 13.27 1.69 -16.72
N SER A 495 13.58 0.43 -17.08
CA SER A 495 12.89 -0.30 -18.15
C SER A 495 11.42 -0.52 -17.82
N LEU A 496 11.11 -1.07 -16.63
CA LEU A 496 9.73 -1.30 -16.19
C LEU A 496 8.95 0.00 -16.10
N ARG A 497 9.57 1.03 -15.53
CA ARG A 497 8.93 2.33 -15.36
C ARG A 497 8.67 3.01 -16.70
N SER A 498 9.68 3.14 -17.56
CA SER A 498 9.54 3.74 -18.89
C SER A 498 8.41 3.07 -19.69
N TYR A 499 8.27 1.76 -19.54
CA TYR A 499 7.21 1.01 -20.19
C TYR A 499 5.82 1.28 -19.58
N LEU A 500 5.70 1.33 -18.25
CA LEU A 500 4.42 1.49 -17.53
C LEU A 500 3.96 2.94 -17.31
N ASP A 501 4.86 3.92 -17.40
CA ASP A 501 4.56 5.34 -17.12
C ASP A 501 3.48 5.90 -18.06
N ARG A 502 3.31 5.30 -19.26
CA ARG A 502 2.23 5.65 -20.19
C ARG A 502 0.82 5.27 -19.66
N TYR A 503 0.73 4.28 -18.78
CA TYR A 503 -0.52 3.77 -18.20
C TYR A 503 -0.76 4.30 -16.78
N PHE A 504 0.33 4.54 -16.04
CA PHE A 504 0.30 5.03 -14.66
C PHE A 504 1.20 6.27 -14.49
N PRO A 505 0.90 7.37 -15.19
CA PRO A 505 1.79 8.53 -15.26
C PRO A 505 2.00 9.18 -13.89
N GLY A 506 3.24 9.17 -13.42
CA GLY A 506 3.60 9.74 -12.12
C GLY A 506 3.07 8.97 -10.91
N ASP A 507 2.52 7.75 -11.09
CA ASP A 507 2.04 6.89 -10.02
C ASP A 507 2.87 5.59 -9.92
N PRO A 508 4.06 5.65 -9.28
CA PRO A 508 4.93 4.49 -9.12
C PRO A 508 4.32 3.38 -8.25
N LEU A 509 3.35 3.72 -7.40
CA LEU A 509 2.60 2.76 -6.59
C LEU A 509 1.64 1.99 -7.49
N ALA A 510 0.86 2.67 -8.34
CA ALA A 510 -0.02 2.03 -9.30
C ALA A 510 0.77 1.06 -10.21
N ALA A 511 1.92 1.50 -10.73
CA ALA A 511 2.78 0.65 -11.56
C ALA A 511 3.23 -0.63 -10.84
N GLY A 512 3.64 -0.53 -9.58
CA GLY A 512 4.07 -1.71 -8.82
C GLY A 512 2.90 -2.63 -8.43
N VAL A 513 1.77 -2.07 -7.99
CA VAL A 513 0.57 -2.85 -7.65
C VAL A 513 0.03 -3.58 -8.88
N PHE A 514 0.00 -2.91 -10.04
CA PHE A 514 -0.36 -3.51 -11.32
C PHE A 514 0.57 -4.68 -11.69
N LEU A 515 1.88 -4.49 -11.57
CA LEU A 515 2.86 -5.55 -11.85
C LEU A 515 2.66 -6.77 -10.95
N TYR A 516 2.38 -6.55 -9.66
CA TYR A 516 2.09 -7.66 -8.75
C TYR A 516 0.78 -8.36 -9.09
N TRP A 517 -0.28 -7.59 -9.38
CA TRP A 517 -1.56 -8.12 -9.86
C TRP A 517 -1.40 -8.95 -11.15
N LEU A 518 -0.56 -8.50 -12.08
CA LEU A 518 -0.26 -9.18 -13.33
C LEU A 518 0.57 -10.46 -13.09
N ALA A 519 1.63 -10.37 -12.30
CA ALA A 519 2.53 -11.48 -11.97
C ALA A 519 1.83 -12.63 -11.23
N GLU A 520 0.77 -12.28 -10.52
CA GLU A 520 -0.09 -13.20 -9.81
C GLU A 520 -1.05 -13.95 -10.75
N ARG A 521 -1.45 -13.32 -11.87
CA ARG A 521 -2.30 -13.89 -12.93
C ARG A 521 -1.53 -14.72 -13.95
N ASP A 522 -0.24 -14.45 -14.13
CA ASP A 522 0.68 -15.27 -14.94
C ASP A 522 1.13 -16.57 -14.24
N VAL A 523 0.74 -16.77 -12.97
CA VAL A 523 0.66 -18.13 -12.43
C VAL A 523 -0.48 -18.78 -13.20
N GLU A 524 -0.14 -19.67 -14.15
CA GLU A 524 -1.06 -20.32 -15.09
C GLU A 524 -2.48 -20.37 -14.49
N PRO A 525 -3.46 -19.69 -15.09
CA PRO A 525 -4.83 -20.04 -14.79
C PRO A 525 -4.89 -21.53 -15.10
N VAL A 526 -5.26 -22.32 -14.09
CA VAL A 526 -5.82 -23.64 -14.34
C VAL A 526 -6.88 -23.37 -15.40
N THR A 527 -6.59 -23.84 -16.63
CA THR A 527 -7.53 -23.89 -17.73
C THR A 527 -8.89 -24.15 -17.14
N GLU A 528 -9.84 -23.23 -17.32
CA GLU A 528 -11.25 -23.53 -17.02
C GLU A 528 -11.50 -24.90 -17.66
N PRO A 529 -11.79 -25.94 -16.86
CA PRO A 529 -12.27 -27.16 -17.45
C PRO A 529 -13.51 -26.79 -18.26
N ASP A 530 -13.76 -27.47 -19.36
CA ASP A 530 -15.04 -27.39 -20.12
C ASP A 530 -16.27 -27.83 -19.26
N VAL A 531 -16.08 -27.98 -17.94
CA VAL A 531 -16.95 -28.58 -16.92
C VAL A 531 -16.94 -27.68 -15.68
N ASP A 532 -18.10 -27.37 -15.10
CA ASP A 532 -18.21 -26.57 -13.86
C ASP A 532 -17.43 -27.29 -12.74
N PRO A 533 -16.38 -26.68 -12.14
CA PRO A 533 -15.56 -27.33 -11.11
C PRO A 533 -16.37 -27.68 -9.84
N LEU A 534 -17.56 -27.11 -9.66
CA LEU A 534 -18.49 -27.52 -8.60
C LEU A 534 -19.21 -28.83 -8.93
N ASP A 535 -19.43 -29.14 -10.21
CA ASP A 535 -20.02 -30.40 -10.64
C ASP A 535 -19.04 -31.55 -10.39
N GLU A 536 -17.77 -31.39 -10.78
CA GLU A 536 -16.72 -32.38 -10.49
C GLU A 536 -16.55 -32.59 -8.97
N LEU A 537 -16.60 -31.50 -8.19
CA LEU A 537 -16.51 -31.58 -6.74
C LEU A 537 -17.72 -32.30 -6.13
N ALA A 538 -18.93 -32.03 -6.61
CA ALA A 538 -20.14 -32.70 -6.15
C ALA A 538 -20.10 -34.21 -6.43
N ASP A 539 -19.65 -34.59 -7.62
CA ASP A 539 -19.45 -35.99 -8.02
C ASP A 539 -18.37 -36.69 -7.20
N GLU A 540 -17.22 -36.02 -6.95
CA GLU A 540 -16.15 -36.57 -6.10
C GLU A 540 -16.67 -36.84 -4.67
N LEU A 541 -17.38 -35.85 -4.11
CA LEU A 541 -17.90 -35.87 -2.75
C LEU A 541 -19.19 -36.68 -2.58
N LEU A 542 -19.78 -37.17 -3.68
CA LEU A 542 -21.03 -37.93 -3.70
C LEU A 542 -22.20 -37.19 -3.04
N VAL A 543 -22.30 -35.89 -3.31
CA VAL A 543 -23.38 -35.02 -2.82
C VAL A 543 -24.06 -34.30 -3.97
N ASP A 544 -25.22 -33.70 -3.71
CA ASP A 544 -25.94 -32.96 -4.74
C ASP A 544 -25.23 -31.64 -5.05
N ARG A 545 -25.12 -31.31 -6.33
CA ARG A 545 -24.53 -30.05 -6.82
C ARG A 545 -25.11 -28.82 -6.15
N GLU A 546 -26.44 -28.78 -5.99
CA GLU A 546 -27.13 -27.66 -5.33
C GLU A 546 -26.63 -27.44 -3.89
N PHE A 547 -26.29 -28.51 -3.17
CA PHE A 547 -25.75 -28.38 -1.83
C PHE A 547 -24.36 -27.72 -1.82
N VAL A 548 -23.48 -28.10 -2.74
CA VAL A 548 -22.15 -27.48 -2.87
C VAL A 548 -22.30 -26.00 -3.21
N ALA A 549 -23.18 -25.66 -4.16
CA ALA A 549 -23.47 -24.28 -4.53
C ALA A 549 -24.05 -23.47 -3.36
N ASP A 550 -24.96 -24.05 -2.57
CA ASP A 550 -25.52 -23.41 -1.37
C ASP A 550 -24.42 -23.13 -0.34
N VAL A 551 -23.49 -24.06 -0.11
CA VAL A 551 -22.37 -23.83 0.81
C VAL A 551 -21.47 -22.68 0.35
N VAL A 552 -21.20 -22.59 -0.96
CA VAL A 552 -20.45 -21.47 -1.54
C VAL A 552 -21.21 -20.16 -1.35
N ALA A 553 -22.53 -20.13 -1.59
CA ALA A 553 -23.36 -18.95 -1.36
C ALA A 553 -23.37 -18.50 0.11
N LEU A 554 -23.41 -19.44 1.06
CA LEU A 554 -23.31 -19.15 2.50
C LEU A 554 -21.93 -18.56 2.86
N LEU A 555 -20.86 -19.07 2.25
CA LEU A 555 -19.52 -18.51 2.36
C LEU A 555 -19.44 -17.11 1.73
N GLU A 556 -20.12 -16.85 0.62
CA GLU A 556 -20.14 -15.51 0.02
C GLU A 556 -20.91 -14.50 0.86
N ASP A 557 -21.98 -14.90 1.54
CA ASP A 557 -22.78 -14.05 2.42
C ASP A 557 -22.02 -13.65 3.69
N LYS A 558 -21.67 -14.62 4.54
CA LYS A 558 -21.03 -14.33 5.83
C LYS A 558 -19.52 -14.38 5.82
N LYS A 559 -18.88 -14.92 4.77
CA LYS A 559 -17.43 -15.24 4.74
C LYS A 559 -17.02 -16.33 5.73
N GLN A 560 -17.98 -16.99 6.38
CA GLN A 560 -17.68 -18.04 7.34
C GLN A 560 -18.83 -19.03 7.55
N VAL A 561 -18.48 -20.32 7.56
CA VAL A 561 -19.40 -21.45 7.79
C VAL A 561 -18.82 -22.43 8.80
N VAL A 562 -19.68 -23.16 9.52
CA VAL A 562 -19.32 -24.27 10.39
C VAL A 562 -20.07 -25.51 9.94
N PHE A 563 -19.33 -26.57 9.59
CA PHE A 563 -19.87 -27.89 9.34
C PHE A 563 -19.96 -28.65 10.66
N TYR A 564 -21.14 -29.16 10.99
CA TYR A 564 -21.36 -29.82 12.28
C TYR A 564 -22.12 -31.12 12.18
N GLY A 565 -21.75 -32.10 13.00
CA GLY A 565 -22.39 -33.40 13.06
C GLY A 565 -21.53 -34.47 13.76
N PRO A 566 -21.98 -35.72 13.80
CA PRO A 566 -21.25 -36.86 14.39
C PRO A 566 -19.85 -37.04 13.78
N PRO A 567 -18.91 -37.68 14.47
CA PRO A 567 -17.61 -38.03 13.89
C PRO A 567 -17.79 -38.95 12.67
N GLY A 568 -16.85 -38.90 11.73
CA GLY A 568 -16.86 -39.77 10.56
C GLY A 568 -17.88 -39.45 9.46
N THR A 569 -18.47 -38.26 9.48
CA THR A 569 -19.44 -37.79 8.45
C THR A 569 -18.81 -37.00 7.30
N GLY A 570 -17.48 -37.00 7.18
CA GLY A 570 -16.79 -36.38 6.05
C GLY A 570 -16.63 -34.86 6.12
N LYS A 571 -17.01 -34.18 7.22
CA LYS A 571 -16.91 -32.70 7.38
C LYS A 571 -15.54 -32.12 6.99
N THR A 572 -14.47 -32.67 7.57
CA THR A 572 -13.10 -32.21 7.31
C THR A 572 -12.65 -32.54 5.89
N TYR A 573 -13.10 -33.67 5.33
CA TYR A 573 -12.81 -34.03 3.94
C TYR A 573 -13.52 -33.08 2.96
N PHE A 574 -14.81 -32.82 3.17
CA PHE A 574 -15.60 -31.85 2.41
C PHE A 574 -14.98 -30.44 2.48
N ALA A 575 -14.63 -29.96 3.69
CA ALA A 575 -14.00 -28.66 3.88
C ALA A 575 -12.69 -28.52 3.11
N ARG A 576 -11.85 -29.55 3.15
CA ARG A 576 -10.57 -29.58 2.43
C ARG A 576 -10.78 -29.55 0.92
N LYS A 577 -11.67 -30.40 0.41
CA LYS A 577 -11.94 -30.50 -1.02
C LYS A 577 -12.56 -29.23 -1.59
N LEU A 578 -13.55 -28.67 -0.88
CA LEU A 578 -14.12 -27.37 -1.24
C LEU A 578 -13.05 -26.26 -1.22
N ALA A 579 -12.18 -26.23 -0.22
CA ALA A 579 -11.10 -25.24 -0.15
C ALA A 579 -10.06 -25.42 -1.26
N GLU A 580 -9.73 -26.66 -1.61
CA GLU A 580 -8.85 -27.00 -2.73
C GLU A 580 -9.45 -26.49 -4.05
N THR A 581 -10.74 -26.74 -4.31
CA THR A 581 -11.45 -26.28 -5.51
C THR A 581 -11.57 -24.75 -5.59
N LEU A 582 -11.86 -24.09 -4.47
CA LEU A 582 -12.06 -22.62 -4.45
C LEU A 582 -10.74 -21.84 -4.42
N VAL A 583 -9.67 -22.41 -3.86
CA VAL A 583 -8.38 -21.76 -3.66
C VAL A 583 -7.26 -22.78 -3.93
N ASN A 584 -6.76 -22.85 -5.17
CA ASN A 584 -5.72 -23.82 -5.59
C ASN A 584 -4.34 -23.63 -4.94
N ASP A 585 -4.07 -22.48 -4.32
CA ASP A 585 -2.79 -22.19 -3.65
C ASP A 585 -2.79 -22.58 -2.17
N THR A 586 -1.93 -23.54 -1.80
CA THR A 586 -1.86 -24.12 -0.45
C THR A 586 -1.53 -23.08 0.61
N GLU A 587 -0.71 -22.07 0.28
CA GLU A 587 -0.34 -21.04 1.25
C GLU A 587 -1.48 -20.06 1.53
N ARG A 588 -2.50 -20.03 0.66
CA ARG A 588 -3.73 -19.25 0.83
C ARG A 588 -4.87 -20.07 1.45
N ARG A 589 -4.66 -21.36 1.71
CA ARG A 589 -5.64 -22.23 2.38
C ARG A 589 -5.12 -22.97 3.62
N PRO A 590 -4.58 -22.28 4.65
CA PRO A 590 -4.04 -22.94 5.82
C PRO A 590 -5.12 -23.69 6.60
N ILE A 591 -4.72 -24.83 7.17
CA ILE A 591 -5.55 -25.64 8.07
C ILE A 591 -4.98 -25.54 9.48
N VAL A 592 -5.81 -25.16 10.43
CA VAL A 592 -5.47 -25.09 11.86
C VAL A 592 -6.43 -26.00 12.61
N GLN A 593 -5.92 -26.81 13.53
CA GLN A 593 -6.76 -27.62 14.41
C GLN A 593 -6.78 -27.03 15.81
N PHE A 594 -7.98 -26.81 16.36
CA PHE A 594 -8.14 -26.28 17.70
C PHE A 594 -8.10 -27.37 18.76
N HIS A 595 -7.46 -27.04 19.87
CA HIS A 595 -7.31 -27.91 21.04
C HIS A 595 -7.54 -27.09 22.33
N PRO A 596 -7.77 -27.73 23.49
CA PRO A 596 -8.10 -27.03 24.73
C PRO A 596 -7.07 -25.97 25.17
N SER A 597 -5.81 -26.17 24.81
CA SER A 597 -4.71 -25.24 25.10
C SER A 597 -4.49 -24.15 24.04
N THR A 598 -5.24 -24.14 22.92
CA THR A 598 -5.07 -23.12 21.88
C THR A 598 -5.41 -21.75 22.47
N SER A 599 -4.51 -20.79 22.27
CA SER A 599 -4.62 -19.43 22.80
C SER A 599 -4.65 -18.40 21.67
N TYR A 600 -4.96 -17.14 22.03
CA TYR A 600 -4.91 -16.02 21.09
C TYR A 600 -3.51 -15.87 20.51
N GLU A 601 -2.49 -16.07 21.35
CA GLU A 601 -1.08 -15.96 21.02
C GLU A 601 -0.60 -17.03 20.02
N ASP A 602 -1.30 -18.17 19.95
CA ASP A 602 -1.02 -19.23 18.97
C ASP A 602 -1.72 -18.95 17.64
N PHE A 603 -2.92 -18.36 17.68
CA PHE A 603 -3.78 -18.20 16.51
C PHE A 603 -3.51 -16.90 15.74
N PHE A 604 -3.26 -15.80 16.45
CA PHE A 604 -3.17 -14.47 15.85
C PHE A 604 -1.80 -13.81 16.07
N GLU A 605 -1.42 -13.41 17.28
CA GLU A 605 -0.07 -12.92 17.55
C GLU A 605 0.28 -12.98 19.04
N GLY A 606 1.55 -13.22 19.36
CA GLY A 606 2.01 -13.27 20.75
C GLY A 606 3.52 -13.22 20.92
N TYR A 607 3.98 -12.84 22.09
CA TYR A 607 5.41 -12.80 22.42
C TYR A 607 5.95 -14.21 22.63
N ARG A 608 6.97 -14.59 21.86
CA ARG A 608 7.71 -15.83 22.01
C ARG A 608 9.16 -15.56 22.40
N PRO A 609 9.74 -16.37 23.29
CA PRO A 609 11.16 -16.29 23.56
C PRO A 609 11.95 -16.70 22.31
N ASP A 610 12.98 -15.92 22.02
CA ASP A 610 13.93 -16.11 20.93
C ASP A 610 15.33 -15.82 21.49
N THR A 611 16.37 -16.28 20.80
CA THR A 611 17.75 -16.11 21.23
C THR A 611 18.42 -15.09 20.31
N ASP A 612 19.01 -14.05 20.89
CA ASP A 612 19.85 -13.14 20.12
C ASP A 612 21.18 -13.80 19.68
N ALA A 613 21.97 -13.10 18.87
CA ALA A 613 23.24 -13.62 18.38
C ALA A 613 24.29 -13.89 19.48
N ASN A 614 24.06 -13.37 20.70
CA ASN A 614 24.94 -13.51 21.85
C ASN A 614 24.47 -14.61 22.82
N GLY A 615 23.39 -15.33 22.51
CA GLY A 615 22.83 -16.37 23.38
C GLY A 615 21.86 -15.82 24.44
N THR A 616 21.49 -14.54 24.40
CA THR A 616 20.58 -13.92 25.37
C THR A 616 19.13 -14.14 24.95
N MET A 617 18.29 -14.54 25.91
CA MET A 617 16.86 -14.72 25.70
C MET A 617 16.16 -13.35 25.56
N ILE A 618 15.55 -13.12 24.39
CA ILE A 618 14.74 -11.94 24.07
C ILE A 618 13.31 -12.37 23.73
N TYR A 619 12.31 -11.52 23.97
CA TYR A 619 10.94 -11.80 23.54
C TYR A 619 10.66 -11.10 22.21
N ARG A 620 10.18 -11.84 21.20
CA ARG A 620 9.76 -11.30 19.91
C ARG A 620 8.27 -11.56 19.69
N LEU A 621 7.56 -10.55 19.21
CA LEU A 621 6.18 -10.71 18.77
C LEU A 621 6.19 -11.55 17.49
N GLN A 622 5.56 -12.73 17.52
CA GLN A 622 5.41 -13.62 16.38
C GLN A 622 3.97 -13.60 15.90
N LYS A 623 3.79 -13.65 14.57
CA LYS A 623 2.49 -13.80 13.93
C LYS A 623 2.05 -15.26 14.02
N GLY A 624 0.79 -15.48 14.34
CA GLY A 624 0.11 -16.76 14.22
C GLY A 624 -0.55 -16.91 12.84
N PRO A 625 -1.16 -18.08 12.57
CA PRO A 625 -1.70 -18.43 11.25
C PRO A 625 -2.68 -17.41 10.66
N LEU A 626 -3.54 -16.79 11.48
CA LEU A 626 -4.50 -15.80 10.99
C LEU A 626 -3.82 -14.49 10.61
N ALA A 627 -2.86 -14.00 11.40
CA ALA A 627 -2.13 -12.78 11.08
C ALA A 627 -1.24 -12.96 9.84
N GLU A 628 -0.69 -14.16 9.63
CA GLU A 628 0.03 -14.50 8.41
C GLU A 628 -0.89 -14.53 7.18
N LEU A 629 -2.05 -15.17 7.29
CA LEU A 629 -3.03 -15.21 6.20
C LEU A 629 -3.57 -13.80 5.88
N ALA A 630 -3.79 -12.97 6.89
CA ALA A 630 -4.21 -11.58 6.72
C ALA A 630 -3.16 -10.73 5.99
N ALA A 631 -1.88 -10.88 6.35
CA ALA A 631 -0.80 -10.20 5.64
C ALA A 631 -0.75 -10.62 4.16
N ARG A 632 -0.91 -11.92 3.87
CA ARG A 632 -0.96 -12.46 2.50
C ARG A 632 -2.14 -11.91 1.72
N SER A 633 -3.33 -11.86 2.34
CA SER A 633 -4.52 -11.30 1.69
C SER A 633 -4.38 -9.82 1.35
N ASN A 634 -3.75 -9.04 2.22
CA ASN A 634 -3.49 -7.62 1.95
C ASN A 634 -2.47 -7.40 0.82
N GLU A 635 -1.57 -8.36 0.58
CA GLU A 635 -0.63 -8.33 -0.55
C GLU A 635 -1.28 -8.75 -1.88
N ALA A 636 -2.46 -9.39 -1.85
CA ALA A 636 -3.18 -9.92 -3.01
C ALA A 636 -4.69 -9.56 -2.97
N PRO A 637 -5.03 -8.25 -3.03
CA PRO A 637 -6.41 -7.80 -2.91
C PRO A 637 -7.30 -8.35 -4.04
N GLY A 638 -8.51 -8.78 -3.70
CA GLY A 638 -9.48 -9.37 -4.63
C GLY A 638 -9.31 -10.88 -4.87
N ARG A 639 -8.32 -11.53 -4.23
CA ARG A 639 -8.15 -12.99 -4.29
C ARG A 639 -8.63 -13.68 -3.02
N ARG A 640 -9.44 -14.72 -3.19
CA ARG A 640 -9.97 -15.54 -2.10
C ARG A 640 -8.83 -16.23 -1.34
N HIS A 641 -8.91 -16.14 -0.02
CA HIS A 641 -8.10 -16.86 0.96
C HIS A 641 -9.06 -17.66 1.84
N LEU A 642 -8.69 -18.85 2.30
CA LEU A 642 -9.63 -19.71 3.04
C LEU A 642 -8.94 -20.44 4.18
N MET A 643 -9.28 -20.11 5.42
CA MET A 643 -8.78 -20.83 6.59
C MET A 643 -9.74 -21.94 7.01
N ILE A 644 -9.23 -23.17 7.08
CA ILE A 644 -9.96 -24.28 7.70
C ILE A 644 -9.60 -24.32 9.18
N ILE A 645 -10.61 -24.27 10.04
CA ILE A 645 -10.49 -24.42 11.50
C ILE A 645 -11.12 -25.75 11.89
N ASP A 646 -10.29 -26.78 11.99
CA ASP A 646 -10.73 -28.12 12.37
C ASP A 646 -10.95 -28.20 13.89
N GLU A 647 -12.00 -28.91 14.31
CA GLU A 647 -12.37 -29.06 15.73
C GLU A 647 -12.60 -27.72 16.45
N ILE A 648 -13.29 -26.78 15.79
CA ILE A 648 -13.46 -25.39 16.22
C ILE A 648 -14.02 -25.26 17.65
N ASN A 649 -14.85 -26.21 18.10
CA ASN A 649 -15.42 -26.20 19.44
C ASN A 649 -14.42 -26.59 20.54
N ARG A 650 -13.32 -27.30 20.24
CA ARG A 650 -12.38 -27.84 21.25
C ARG A 650 -11.53 -26.77 21.95
N ALA A 651 -11.56 -25.53 21.49
CA ALA A 651 -10.93 -24.38 22.15
C ALA A 651 -11.98 -23.41 22.70
N ASN A 652 -11.58 -22.59 23.67
CA ASN A 652 -12.42 -21.47 24.13
C ASN A 652 -12.40 -20.36 23.07
N LEU A 653 -13.31 -20.42 22.10
CA LEU A 653 -13.35 -19.53 20.96
C LEU A 653 -13.36 -18.04 21.31
N PRO A 654 -14.15 -17.55 22.28
CA PRO A 654 -14.05 -16.16 22.72
C PRO A 654 -12.65 -15.75 23.18
N LYS A 655 -11.93 -16.65 23.86
CA LYS A 655 -10.56 -16.40 24.29
C LYS A 655 -9.55 -16.44 23.14
N VAL A 656 -9.71 -17.38 22.20
CA VAL A 656 -8.79 -17.52 21.05
C VAL A 656 -8.94 -16.35 20.07
N LEU A 657 -10.17 -15.92 19.82
CA LEU A 657 -10.46 -14.87 18.84
C LEU A 657 -10.39 -13.46 19.44
N GLY A 658 -10.60 -13.28 20.75
CA GLY A 658 -10.51 -11.98 21.40
C GLY A 658 -11.32 -10.89 20.69
N GLU A 659 -10.67 -9.79 20.33
CA GLU A 659 -11.23 -8.68 19.56
C GLU A 659 -11.54 -9.02 18.10
N LEU A 660 -10.93 -10.08 17.53
CA LEU A 660 -11.15 -10.51 16.15
C LEU A 660 -12.57 -11.03 15.94
N LEU A 661 -13.25 -11.43 17.02
CA LEU A 661 -14.68 -11.72 17.01
C LEU A 661 -15.51 -10.57 16.43
N PHE A 662 -15.14 -9.32 16.72
CA PHE A 662 -15.81 -8.15 16.16
C PHE A 662 -15.57 -8.04 14.65
N LEU A 663 -14.33 -8.28 14.22
CA LEU A 663 -13.91 -8.20 12.82
C LEU A 663 -14.55 -9.26 11.92
N LEU A 664 -15.01 -10.40 12.46
CA LEU A 664 -15.79 -11.36 11.68
C LEU A 664 -17.09 -10.78 11.11
N GLU A 665 -17.62 -9.72 11.72
CA GLU A 665 -18.86 -9.03 11.30
C GLU A 665 -18.55 -7.67 10.66
N TYR A 666 -17.63 -6.89 11.23
CA TYR A 666 -17.30 -5.52 10.81
C TYR A 666 -15.89 -5.45 10.20
N ARG A 667 -15.72 -6.04 9.02
CA ARG A 667 -14.41 -6.18 8.35
C ARG A 667 -13.79 -4.86 7.87
N ASP A 668 -14.60 -3.84 7.62
CA ASP A 668 -14.16 -2.49 7.19
C ASP A 668 -13.79 -1.56 8.36
N THR A 669 -13.76 -2.08 9.59
CA THR A 669 -13.53 -1.26 10.78
C THR A 669 -12.21 -1.66 11.44
N PRO A 670 -11.22 -0.75 11.54
CA PRO A 670 -9.97 -1.04 12.21
C PRO A 670 -10.15 -1.23 13.71
N VAL A 671 -9.51 -2.26 14.26
CA VAL A 671 -9.51 -2.55 15.69
C VAL A 671 -8.08 -2.61 16.21
N ARG A 672 -7.84 -1.98 17.36
CA ARG A 672 -6.54 -2.06 18.05
C ARG A 672 -6.42 -3.41 18.75
N THR A 673 -5.40 -4.18 18.40
CA THR A 673 -5.19 -5.52 18.94
C THR A 673 -4.43 -5.48 20.26
N LEU A 674 -4.47 -6.59 21.02
CA LEU A 674 -3.86 -6.68 22.34
C LEU A 674 -2.36 -6.32 22.35
N TYR A 675 -1.62 -6.73 21.31
CA TYR A 675 -0.17 -6.53 21.21
C TYR A 675 0.25 -5.36 20.31
N ARG A 676 -0.70 -4.71 19.62
CA ARG A 676 -0.43 -3.56 18.72
C ARG A 676 -1.45 -2.42 18.91
N PRO A 677 -1.36 -1.66 20.02
CA PRO A 677 -2.28 -0.55 20.25
C PRO A 677 -2.09 0.63 19.28
N ASP A 678 -0.92 0.77 18.67
CA ASP A 678 -0.55 1.87 17.77
C ASP A 678 -0.66 1.51 16.27
N ASP A 679 -0.95 0.24 15.95
CA ASP A 679 -1.09 -0.28 14.58
C ASP A 679 -2.44 -1.03 14.47
N PRO A 680 -3.53 -0.34 14.10
CA PRO A 680 -4.86 -0.93 14.03
C PRO A 680 -4.92 -2.05 12.97
N PHE A 681 -5.59 -3.15 13.32
CA PHE A 681 -5.78 -4.31 12.46
C PHE A 681 -7.18 -4.33 11.84
N GLU A 682 -7.23 -4.64 10.55
CA GLU A 682 -8.46 -4.89 9.79
C GLU A 682 -8.40 -6.30 9.21
N LEU A 683 -9.52 -7.02 9.24
CA LEU A 683 -9.62 -8.36 8.66
C LEU A 683 -10.14 -8.26 7.22
N SER A 684 -9.30 -8.62 6.26
CA SER A 684 -9.66 -8.60 4.83
C SER A 684 -10.98 -9.32 4.54
N LYS A 685 -11.81 -8.73 3.67
CA LYS A 685 -13.06 -9.33 3.16
C LYS A 685 -12.84 -10.58 2.32
N ASP A 686 -11.63 -10.77 1.81
CA ASP A 686 -11.27 -11.89 0.95
C ASP A 686 -10.90 -13.16 1.73
N ILE A 687 -10.88 -13.11 3.07
CA ILE A 687 -10.56 -14.25 3.94
C ILE A 687 -11.84 -14.98 4.36
N TRP A 688 -11.99 -16.22 3.95
CA TRP A 688 -13.11 -17.08 4.29
C TRP A 688 -12.72 -18.07 5.38
N PHE A 689 -13.67 -18.47 6.21
CA PHE A 689 -13.45 -19.48 7.25
C PHE A 689 -14.38 -20.68 7.08
N ILE A 690 -13.82 -21.89 7.12
CA ILE A 690 -14.58 -23.13 7.25
C ILE A 690 -14.22 -23.78 8.57
N GLY A 691 -15.14 -23.78 9.52
CA GLY A 691 -15.01 -24.52 10.77
C GLY A 691 -15.57 -25.94 10.64
N THR A 692 -14.96 -26.91 11.30
CA THR A 692 -15.57 -28.24 11.50
C THR A 692 -15.84 -28.45 13.00
N MET A 693 -16.99 -29.05 13.32
CA MET A 693 -17.41 -29.29 14.70
C MET A 693 -17.95 -30.71 14.86
N ASN A 694 -17.32 -31.49 15.74
CA ASN A 694 -17.88 -32.76 16.18
C ASN A 694 -18.90 -32.54 17.31
N THR A 695 -20.13 -33.02 17.12
CA THR A 695 -21.22 -32.85 18.10
C THR A 695 -21.29 -33.96 19.14
N ALA A 696 -20.57 -35.06 18.95
CA ALA A 696 -20.56 -36.18 19.89
C ALA A 696 -19.72 -35.91 21.15
N ASP A 697 -18.81 -34.93 21.10
CA ASP A 697 -17.94 -34.56 22.22
C ASP A 697 -18.74 -33.81 23.31
N ARG A 698 -19.32 -34.57 24.25
CA ARG A 698 -20.07 -34.03 25.41
C ARG A 698 -19.21 -33.19 26.36
N SER A 699 -17.88 -33.27 26.26
CA SER A 699 -16.89 -32.59 27.12
C SER A 699 -16.51 -31.18 26.65
N VAL A 700 -17.06 -30.73 25.53
CA VAL A 700 -16.65 -29.51 24.84
C VAL A 700 -17.76 -28.45 24.96
N ALA A 701 -17.37 -27.20 25.27
CA ALA A 701 -18.30 -26.11 25.54
C ALA A 701 -19.30 -25.91 24.38
N LEU A 702 -20.58 -25.68 24.71
CA LEU A 702 -21.56 -25.19 23.75
C LEU A 702 -21.02 -23.93 23.08
N ILE A 703 -21.01 -23.90 21.74
CA ILE A 703 -20.62 -22.68 21.01
C ILE A 703 -21.51 -21.52 21.47
N ASP A 704 -20.86 -20.44 21.90
CA ASP A 704 -21.51 -19.24 22.42
C ASP A 704 -22.49 -18.63 21.40
N ALA A 705 -23.57 -18.04 21.89
CA ALA A 705 -24.59 -17.38 21.07
C ALA A 705 -23.99 -16.30 20.16
N ALA A 706 -22.94 -15.61 20.62
CA ALA A 706 -22.23 -14.60 19.84
C ALA A 706 -21.55 -15.19 18.58
N LEU A 707 -21.06 -16.42 18.65
CA LEU A 707 -20.46 -17.13 17.52
C LEU A 707 -21.53 -17.69 16.59
N ARG A 708 -22.63 -18.22 17.15
CA ARG A 708 -23.77 -18.67 16.33
C ARG A 708 -24.33 -17.59 15.41
N ARG A 709 -24.27 -16.32 15.83
CA ARG A 709 -24.69 -15.19 14.98
C ARG A 709 -23.77 -14.97 13.79
N ARG A 710 -22.46 -15.19 13.97
CA ARG A 710 -21.41 -14.80 13.01
C ARG A 710 -21.10 -15.86 11.96
N PHE A 711 -21.41 -17.12 12.22
CA PHE A 711 -21.22 -18.23 11.28
C PHE A 711 -22.57 -18.74 10.75
N HIS A 712 -22.58 -19.28 9.53
CA HIS A 712 -23.65 -20.18 9.10
C HIS A 712 -23.35 -21.61 9.52
N PHE A 713 -24.36 -22.36 9.96
CA PHE A 713 -24.18 -23.73 10.47
C PHE A 713 -24.79 -24.72 9.49
N VAL A 714 -23.96 -25.57 8.91
CA VAL A 714 -24.36 -26.57 7.91
C VAL A 714 -24.32 -27.97 8.52
N PRO A 715 -25.46 -28.69 8.56
CA PRO A 715 -25.55 -30.00 9.19
C PRO A 715 -24.94 -31.12 8.32
N PHE A 716 -24.17 -32.01 8.95
CA PHE A 716 -23.58 -33.22 8.37
C PHE A 716 -24.00 -34.44 9.20
N PHE A 717 -25.28 -34.82 9.14
CA PHE A 717 -25.85 -35.98 9.84
C PHE A 717 -26.09 -37.14 8.88
N PRO A 718 -25.70 -38.37 9.23
CA PRO A 718 -26.07 -39.56 8.46
C PRO A 718 -27.58 -39.61 8.21
N ASN A 719 -28.00 -40.09 7.03
CA ASN A 719 -29.40 -40.29 6.64
C ASN A 719 -30.27 -39.02 6.58
N GLN A 720 -29.70 -37.82 6.75
CA GLN A 720 -30.46 -36.56 6.71
C GLN A 720 -29.87 -35.58 5.69
N GLY A 721 -30.76 -34.84 5.04
CA GLY A 721 -30.41 -33.76 4.13
C GLY A 721 -29.40 -34.21 3.05
N PRO A 722 -28.37 -33.41 2.77
CA PRO A 722 -27.39 -33.68 1.71
C PRO A 722 -26.54 -34.94 1.93
N MET A 723 -26.41 -35.41 3.18
CA MET A 723 -25.61 -36.58 3.55
C MET A 723 -26.42 -37.89 3.50
N ARG A 724 -27.71 -37.81 3.15
CA ARG A 724 -28.56 -38.97 2.99
C ARG A 724 -27.99 -39.91 1.92
N ASP A 725 -28.05 -41.21 2.18
CA ASP A 725 -27.62 -42.29 1.29
C ASP A 725 -26.15 -42.15 0.80
N LEU A 726 -25.32 -41.37 1.51
CA LEU A 726 -23.92 -41.12 1.14
C LEU A 726 -23.09 -42.42 1.12
N LEU A 727 -23.30 -43.28 2.12
CA LEU A 727 -22.65 -44.59 2.17
C LEU A 727 -23.11 -45.48 1.00
N ASP A 728 -24.42 -45.51 0.71
CA ASP A 728 -24.97 -46.31 -0.38
C ASP A 728 -24.49 -45.83 -1.76
N ARG A 729 -24.35 -44.52 -1.94
CA ARG A 729 -23.74 -43.93 -3.15
C ARG A 729 -22.28 -44.38 -3.30
N TRP A 730 -21.51 -44.35 -2.21
CA TRP A 730 -20.11 -44.76 -2.23
C TRP A 730 -19.94 -46.26 -2.49
N LEU A 731 -20.70 -47.10 -1.77
CA LEU A 731 -20.65 -48.56 -1.95
C LEU A 731 -20.98 -48.95 -3.40
N ARG A 732 -22.02 -48.36 -3.98
CA ARG A 732 -22.37 -48.58 -5.40
C ARG A 732 -21.28 -48.13 -6.37
N ARG A 733 -20.63 -46.98 -6.12
CA ARG A 733 -19.56 -46.47 -6.98
C ARG A 733 -18.33 -47.39 -6.97
N GLU A 734 -17.98 -47.89 -5.81
CA GLU A 734 -16.77 -48.72 -5.63
C GLU A 734 -17.03 -50.23 -5.80
N GLY A 735 -18.28 -50.63 -6.06
CA GLY A 735 -18.66 -52.04 -6.22
C GLY A 735 -18.63 -52.85 -4.92
N GLU A 736 -18.82 -52.19 -3.78
CA GLU A 736 -18.83 -52.82 -2.46
C GLU A 736 -20.25 -53.26 -2.04
N PRO A 737 -20.41 -54.20 -1.09
CA PRO A 737 -21.69 -54.79 -0.77
C PRO A 737 -22.73 -53.80 -0.21
N ALA A 738 -23.86 -53.64 -0.91
CA ALA A 738 -24.92 -52.69 -0.56
C ALA A 738 -25.55 -52.93 0.83
N TRP A 739 -25.60 -54.19 1.30
CA TRP A 739 -26.16 -54.55 2.60
C TRP A 739 -25.48 -53.84 3.78
N VAL A 740 -24.22 -53.41 3.62
CA VAL A 740 -23.48 -52.66 4.66
C VAL A 740 -24.12 -51.30 4.89
N GLY A 741 -24.55 -50.63 3.82
CA GLY A 741 -25.19 -49.32 3.89
C GLY A 741 -26.53 -49.39 4.62
N GLU A 742 -27.36 -50.38 4.26
CA GLU A 742 -28.65 -50.64 4.91
C GLU A 742 -28.49 -51.03 6.39
N LEU A 743 -27.50 -51.85 6.72
CA LEU A 743 -27.17 -52.21 8.11
C LEU A 743 -26.88 -50.96 8.94
N VAL A 744 -25.99 -50.10 8.44
CA VAL A 744 -25.59 -48.86 9.13
C VAL A 744 -26.76 -47.91 9.26
N ALA A 745 -27.60 -47.79 8.23
CA ALA A 745 -28.79 -46.96 8.28
C ALA A 745 -29.78 -47.42 9.35
N GLN A 746 -30.08 -48.73 9.43
CA GLN A 746 -30.99 -49.29 10.43
C GLN A 746 -30.44 -49.14 11.85
N VAL A 747 -29.13 -49.31 12.05
CA VAL A 747 -28.50 -49.10 13.36
C VAL A 747 -28.50 -47.62 13.75
N ASN A 748 -28.25 -46.70 12.82
CA ASN A 748 -28.33 -45.26 13.08
C ASN A 748 -29.73 -44.80 13.49
N ASP A 749 -30.76 -45.39 12.90
CA ASP A 749 -32.17 -45.21 13.26
C ASP A 749 -32.46 -45.67 14.70
N GLU A 750 -31.91 -46.82 15.10
CA GLU A 750 -32.02 -47.31 16.48
C GLU A 750 -31.27 -46.41 17.47
N LEU A 751 -30.06 -45.98 17.13
CA LEU A 751 -29.24 -45.08 17.96
C LEU A 751 -29.91 -43.72 18.16
N GLU A 752 -30.48 -43.13 17.11
CA GLU A 752 -31.17 -41.84 17.20
C GLU A 752 -32.37 -41.92 18.16
N ARG A 753 -33.16 -43.00 18.10
CA ARG A 753 -34.28 -43.23 19.01
C ARG A 753 -33.83 -43.48 20.45
N ALA A 754 -32.76 -44.24 20.64
CA ALA A 754 -32.25 -44.60 21.96
C ALA A 754 -31.57 -43.42 22.68
N LEU A 755 -30.86 -42.56 21.94
CA LEU A 755 -30.05 -41.46 22.48
C LEU A 755 -30.74 -40.09 22.43
N GLY A 756 -31.90 -39.99 21.77
CA GLY A 756 -32.73 -38.79 21.74
C GLY A 756 -32.25 -37.71 20.77
N GLY A 757 -31.53 -38.07 19.69
CA GLY A 757 -31.14 -37.15 18.62
C GLY A 757 -30.03 -37.68 17.70
N PRO A 758 -29.76 -36.98 16.57
CA PRO A 758 -28.88 -37.45 15.50
C PRO A 758 -27.38 -37.23 15.78
N HIS A 759 -27.02 -36.55 16.86
CA HIS A 759 -25.63 -36.14 17.15
C HIS A 759 -24.65 -37.27 17.49
N LEU A 760 -25.16 -38.50 17.66
CA LEU A 760 -24.42 -39.68 18.13
C LEU A 760 -24.55 -40.89 17.17
N GLN A 761 -24.86 -40.63 15.90
CA GLN A 761 -24.94 -41.65 14.85
C GLN A 761 -23.53 -42.10 14.39
N LEU A 762 -23.45 -43.31 13.84
CA LEU A 762 -22.27 -43.87 13.21
C LEU A 762 -21.98 -43.16 11.89
N GLY A 763 -20.77 -42.63 11.76
CA GLY A 763 -20.32 -41.97 10.55
C GLY A 763 -20.02 -42.95 9.40
N PRO A 764 -20.37 -42.61 8.15
CA PRO A 764 -20.13 -43.48 6.99
C PRO A 764 -18.64 -43.77 6.73
N SER A 765 -17.72 -42.89 7.16
CA SER A 765 -16.28 -43.08 6.90
C SER A 765 -15.68 -44.35 7.51
N HIS A 766 -16.29 -44.92 8.57
CA HIS A 766 -15.85 -46.20 9.13
C HIS A 766 -15.98 -47.35 8.13
N PHE A 767 -16.99 -47.24 7.25
CA PHE A 767 -17.40 -48.26 6.28
C PHE A 767 -17.05 -47.89 4.83
N MET A 768 -16.45 -46.72 4.57
CA MET A 768 -15.90 -46.38 3.24
C MET A 768 -14.51 -47.00 3.04
N LYS A 769 -14.45 -48.35 2.96
CA LYS A 769 -13.23 -49.14 2.79
C LYS A 769 -13.44 -50.20 1.71
N HIS A 770 -12.37 -50.60 1.02
CA HIS A 770 -12.49 -51.68 0.04
C HIS A 770 -12.51 -53.07 0.71
N ALA A 771 -13.08 -54.05 0.03
CA ALA A 771 -13.20 -55.45 0.46
C ALA A 771 -14.00 -55.62 1.77
N LEU A 772 -15.20 -55.06 1.82
CA LEU A 772 -16.12 -55.13 2.98
C LEU A 772 -16.86 -56.47 3.04
N ASP A 773 -16.12 -57.56 3.25
CA ASP A 773 -16.74 -58.82 3.61
C ASP A 773 -17.28 -58.81 5.06
N GLN A 774 -18.04 -59.83 5.43
CA GLN A 774 -18.60 -59.96 6.78
C GLN A 774 -17.52 -59.86 7.88
N GLU A 775 -16.33 -60.39 7.64
CA GLU A 775 -15.25 -60.40 8.62
C GLU A 775 -14.57 -59.02 8.74
N ALA A 776 -14.49 -58.25 7.66
CA ALA A 776 -14.08 -56.86 7.65
C ALA A 776 -15.09 -56.00 8.42
N VAL A 777 -16.38 -56.14 8.16
CA VAL A 777 -17.43 -55.41 8.90
C VAL A 777 -17.41 -55.79 10.39
N ARG A 778 -17.26 -57.09 10.72
CA ARG A 778 -17.09 -57.55 12.11
C ARG A 778 -15.90 -56.87 12.79
N ARG A 779 -14.76 -56.76 12.11
CA ARG A 779 -13.55 -56.10 12.64
C ARG A 779 -13.78 -54.60 12.86
N ILE A 780 -14.37 -53.90 11.88
CA ILE A 780 -14.73 -52.48 12.03
C ILE A 780 -15.65 -52.31 13.23
N TRP A 781 -16.66 -53.17 13.36
CA TRP A 781 -17.61 -53.10 14.47
C TRP A 781 -16.93 -53.30 15.82
N GLN A 782 -16.12 -54.35 15.96
CA GLN A 782 -15.49 -54.71 17.23
C GLN A 782 -14.47 -53.66 17.71
N TYR A 783 -13.70 -53.05 16.79
CA TYR A 783 -12.57 -52.20 17.16
C TYR A 783 -12.84 -50.71 17.02
N ASP A 784 -13.76 -50.28 16.15
CA ASP A 784 -14.07 -48.87 15.95
C ASP A 784 -15.43 -48.50 16.56
N ILE A 785 -16.46 -49.35 16.37
CA ILE A 785 -17.84 -49.02 16.74
C ILE A 785 -18.18 -49.41 18.18
N GLU A 786 -17.84 -50.62 18.63
CA GLU A 786 -18.14 -51.09 19.99
C GLU A 786 -17.55 -50.16 21.07
N PRO A 787 -16.29 -49.70 20.98
CA PRO A 787 -15.76 -48.73 21.94
C PRO A 787 -16.56 -47.41 21.96
N PHE A 788 -16.98 -46.92 20.79
CA PHE A 788 -17.82 -45.73 20.70
C PHE A 788 -19.19 -45.94 21.37
N ILE A 789 -19.82 -47.09 21.15
CA ILE A 789 -21.09 -47.46 21.80
C ILE A 789 -20.93 -47.57 23.31
N GLU A 790 -19.83 -48.17 23.79
CA GLU A 790 -19.50 -48.28 25.21
C GLU A 790 -19.37 -46.90 25.87
N ASP A 791 -18.77 -45.93 25.19
CA ASP A 791 -18.68 -44.54 25.65
C ASP A 791 -20.05 -43.84 25.69
N GLN A 792 -20.91 -44.04 24.68
CA GLN A 792 -22.21 -43.36 24.60
C GLN A 792 -23.23 -43.89 25.61
N PHE A 793 -23.25 -45.20 25.83
CA PHE A 793 -24.13 -45.89 26.78
C PHE A 793 -23.43 -46.23 28.09
N PHE A 794 -22.44 -45.43 28.51
CA PHE A 794 -21.71 -45.65 29.75
C PHE A 794 -22.65 -45.87 30.94
N GLY A 795 -22.56 -47.05 31.55
CA GLY A 795 -23.41 -47.47 32.68
C GLY A 795 -24.69 -48.23 32.31
N ASP A 796 -25.02 -48.38 31.02
CA ASP A 796 -26.13 -49.20 30.53
C ASP A 796 -25.62 -50.44 29.78
N ALA A 797 -25.27 -51.47 30.55
CA ALA A 797 -24.77 -52.74 30.01
C ALA A 797 -25.78 -53.44 29.08
N THR A 798 -27.09 -53.15 29.21
CA THR A 798 -28.13 -53.77 28.39
C THR A 798 -28.11 -53.18 26.99
N GLN A 799 -28.01 -51.85 26.88
CA GLN A 799 -27.87 -51.16 25.60
C GLN A 799 -26.55 -51.48 24.92
N ILE A 800 -25.44 -51.51 25.67
CA ILE A 800 -24.13 -51.88 25.12
C ILE A 800 -24.19 -53.27 24.47
N GLU A 801 -24.72 -54.27 25.19
CA GLU A 801 -24.83 -55.64 24.66
C GLU A 801 -25.75 -55.71 23.42
N TYR A 802 -26.82 -54.89 23.37
CA TYR A 802 -27.75 -54.83 22.24
C TYR A 802 -27.11 -54.41 20.91
N PHE A 803 -26.10 -53.52 20.98
CA PHE A 803 -25.38 -52.99 19.83
C PHE A 803 -24.07 -53.71 19.51
N ARG A 804 -23.71 -54.77 20.26
CA ARG A 804 -22.55 -55.61 19.91
C ARG A 804 -22.75 -56.36 18.60
N PHE A 805 -21.66 -56.58 17.88
CA PHE A 805 -21.74 -57.15 16.53
C PHE A 805 -22.54 -58.46 16.44
N PRO A 806 -22.38 -59.45 17.33
CA PRO A 806 -23.16 -60.69 17.25
C PRO A 806 -24.68 -60.46 17.35
N LYS A 807 -25.12 -59.47 18.13
CA LYS A 807 -26.55 -59.14 18.30
C LYS A 807 -27.07 -58.34 17.11
N VAL A 808 -26.28 -57.40 16.62
CA VAL A 808 -26.58 -56.63 15.41
C VAL A 808 -26.65 -57.57 14.19
N TRP A 809 -25.64 -58.40 13.99
CA TRP A 809 -25.57 -59.36 12.89
C TRP A 809 -26.75 -60.34 12.91
N ASN A 810 -27.10 -60.91 14.06
CA ASN A 810 -28.25 -61.82 14.13
C ASN A 810 -29.58 -61.17 13.74
N ARG A 811 -29.73 -59.85 13.94
CA ARG A 811 -30.94 -59.11 13.58
C ARG A 811 -30.98 -58.77 12.10
N PHE A 812 -29.83 -58.50 11.49
CA PHE A 812 -29.74 -57.92 10.15
C PHE A 812 -29.04 -58.79 9.11
N LYS A 813 -28.63 -60.02 9.45
CA LYS A 813 -27.97 -60.95 8.50
C LYS A 813 -28.80 -61.28 7.26
N TYR A 814 -30.13 -61.13 7.32
CA TYR A 814 -31.02 -61.32 6.17
C TYR A 814 -30.68 -60.35 5.02
N LEU A 815 -30.19 -59.14 5.33
CA LEU A 815 -29.76 -58.16 4.33
C LEU A 815 -28.57 -58.68 3.49
N ALA A 816 -27.63 -59.38 4.15
CA ALA A 816 -26.51 -60.00 3.46
C ALA A 816 -26.95 -61.23 2.66
N GLU A 817 -27.87 -62.04 3.21
CA GLU A 817 -28.43 -63.22 2.54
C GLU A 817 -29.23 -62.84 1.27
N GLU A 818 -30.03 -61.75 1.31
CA GLU A 818 -30.80 -61.24 0.16
C GLU A 818 -29.90 -60.65 -0.95
N SER A 819 -28.79 -59.98 -0.60
CA SER A 819 -27.87 -59.41 -1.61
C SER A 819 -27.08 -60.45 -2.43
N ILE A 820 -26.91 -61.66 -1.88
CA ILE A 820 -26.22 -62.78 -2.54
C ILE A 820 -27.15 -63.45 -3.57
N ASP A 821 -28.46 -63.48 -3.30
CA ASP A 821 -29.45 -64.02 -4.24
C ASP A 821 -29.67 -63.08 -5.44
N GLU A 822 -29.66 -61.76 -5.24
CA GLU A 822 -29.81 -60.79 -6.35
C GLU A 822 -28.61 -60.76 -7.32
N THR A 823 -27.40 -61.04 -6.83
CA THR A 823 -26.18 -61.11 -7.67
C THR A 823 -26.09 -62.41 -8.48
N GLN A 824 -26.71 -63.50 -8.03
CA GLN A 824 -26.82 -64.74 -8.82
C GLN A 824 -27.88 -64.65 -9.92
N ASP A 825 -28.97 -63.91 -9.70
CA ASP A 825 -30.08 -63.76 -10.66
C ASP A 825 -29.78 -62.73 -11.78
N SER A 826 -28.77 -61.86 -11.60
CA SER A 826 -28.29 -60.92 -12.62
C SER A 826 -27.33 -61.55 -13.64
N ASP A 827 -26.49 -62.50 -13.21
CA ASP A 827 -25.55 -63.22 -14.10
C ASP A 827 -26.27 -64.20 -15.04
N GLU A 828 -27.46 -64.71 -14.68
CA GLU A 828 -28.26 -65.59 -15.56
C GLU A 828 -29.09 -64.84 -16.63
N ARG A 829 -29.09 -63.50 -16.65
CA ARG A 829 -29.87 -62.70 -17.63
C ARG A 829 -29.04 -62.02 -18.73
N GLU A 830 -27.72 -62.19 -18.73
CA GLU A 830 -26.81 -61.67 -19.78
C GLU A 830 -26.25 -62.72 -20.76
N ASP A 831 -26.71 -63.99 -20.71
CA ASP A 831 -26.34 -65.03 -21.69
C ASP A 831 -27.32 -65.18 -22.88
#